data_AF-A0A8C3ADL4-F1
#
_entry.id   AF-A0A8C3ADL4-F1
#
_cell.length_a   1.000
_cell.length_b   1.000
_cell.length_c   1.000
_cell.angle_alpha   90.00
_cell.angle_beta   90.00
_cell.angle_gamma   90.00
#
_symmetry.space_group_name_H-M   'P 1'
#
loop_
_entity.id
_entity.type
_entity.pdbx_description
1 polymer ?
#
loop_
_entity_poly.entity_id
_entity_poly.type
_entity_poly.pdbx_seq_one_letter_code
_entity_poly.pdbx_strand_id
1 'polypeptide(L)'
;MELRYALLFLSLLAPSCAAHILEPYDFLFDTAVEAYYKGEWLTVILNMEKALRNKATVRSVKAQCRLSCANQTAFGDRPSGMDAPLPGAGSVEDLGFFQKILKRADCVNSCETDKLGTRTLHEVTEDVALEFKKRTPYNYLQVAYFKINMLDKAVAAAHTFFLANPDHMEMKQNLDYYRMMAGVQPEDFKDLEAKPHMAEFLQGKSYYSDDSFGLAANHFEVAVDEYFTADKECKAMCEGAYNYDGYNYMEYSADLFQTMTDHYMQVLNCKQHCAVELASTAGKDKPFEDFLPSHFNYLQFSYYNSEKYEQAIECTKTFLLFHPGDEVMNQNLAYYSAVLGEDKARDIAARQISTQGYKRGIQRKSILEKELLYFGYEAFGITFVDPVSEQVIPYRSLFAYLMADRETTARITEEIGNLMKEIETLVEEKKKDSSDMAMVIAPQEGGALLHDDIKVTMTANQLNGSQRVLLDGVISEDECRELHSLSNAAALKGDGYSGRPSPHSPSEMFQGVTVLKAVKLGQEGMVPLKSARLFFDLSEKVKKVVESYFRLDAPLYFSYSHLVCRSAIDEKQKDREDLSHPVHVDNCLLVSELNECIKEPPAYTHRDFSAILYLNNDFEGGEFIFTELDAKTVTAEVRPQCGRVIGFGAGQENPHGVRSVTKGQRCAVALWFTLDPAHEEKVRTISVDQHQHN
;
A
#
# COMPACT_ATOMS: atom_id res chain seq x y z
N MET A 1 40.40 -53.68 8.69
CA MET A 1 41.58 -53.70 7.80
C MET A 1 41.08 -54.01 6.41
N GLU A 2 41.21 -53.02 5.51
CA GLU A 2 41.21 -53.13 4.05
C GLU A 2 39.97 -53.72 3.34
N LEU A 3 39.22 -52.84 2.67
CA LEU A 3 38.58 -52.98 1.33
C LEU A 3 37.27 -52.19 1.22
N ARG A 4 37.35 -50.85 1.19
CA ARG A 4 36.33 -49.95 0.61
C ARG A 4 36.96 -48.60 0.17
N TYR A 5 37.87 -48.63 -0.79
CA TYR A 5 38.31 -47.43 -1.52
C TYR A 5 38.67 -47.81 -2.96
N ALA A 6 37.67 -47.79 -3.84
CA ALA A 6 37.86 -47.67 -5.28
C ALA A 6 36.48 -47.39 -5.90
N LEU A 7 36.20 -46.11 -6.16
CA LEU A 7 35.34 -45.55 -7.23
C LEU A 7 35.00 -44.10 -6.89
N LEU A 8 36.05 -43.27 -6.81
CA LEU A 8 35.99 -41.83 -7.02
C LEU A 8 37.03 -41.56 -8.11
N PHE A 9 36.68 -40.70 -9.08
CA PHE A 9 37.40 -40.38 -10.32
C PHE A 9 37.06 -41.23 -11.55
N LEU A 10 35.86 -40.99 -12.11
CA LEU A 10 35.79 -40.58 -13.52
C LEU A 10 35.03 -39.26 -13.62
N SER A 11 35.76 -38.29 -14.14
CA SER A 11 35.46 -36.90 -14.39
C SER A 11 34.49 -36.69 -15.55
N LEU A 12 33.63 -35.69 -15.37
CA LEU A 12 33.34 -34.59 -16.32
C LEU A 12 33.30 -34.96 -17.80
N LEU A 13 32.09 -35.03 -18.34
CA LEU A 13 31.62 -34.37 -19.57
C LEU A 13 30.14 -34.74 -19.75
N ALA A 14 29.26 -34.09 -18.97
CA ALA A 14 27.84 -34.05 -19.29
C ALA A 14 27.61 -32.94 -20.32
N PRO A 15 26.78 -33.17 -21.35
CA PRO A 15 26.58 -32.24 -22.46
C PRO A 15 25.97 -30.94 -21.94
N SER A 16 26.35 -29.82 -22.58
CA SER A 16 25.72 -28.51 -22.41
C SER A 16 24.20 -28.64 -22.42
N CYS A 17 23.58 -28.70 -21.24
CA CYS A 17 22.13 -28.68 -21.13
C CYS A 17 21.65 -27.36 -21.71
N ALA A 18 20.78 -27.44 -22.72
CA ALA A 18 19.94 -26.30 -23.09
C ALA A 18 19.30 -25.79 -21.78
N ALA A 19 19.47 -24.50 -21.48
CA ALA A 19 18.83 -23.89 -20.33
C ALA A 19 17.33 -24.13 -20.45
N HIS A 20 16.76 -25.01 -19.62
CA HIS A 20 15.32 -25.15 -19.53
C HIS A 20 14.77 -23.83 -19.02
N ILE A 21 14.09 -23.10 -19.90
CA ILE A 21 13.41 -21.85 -19.56
C ILE A 21 12.37 -22.17 -18.48
N LEU A 22 12.45 -21.45 -17.36
CA LEU A 22 11.51 -21.60 -16.26
C LEU A 22 10.12 -21.18 -16.76
N GLU A 23 9.11 -22.03 -16.59
CA GLU A 23 7.75 -21.68 -17.03
C GLU A 23 7.16 -20.57 -16.14
N PRO A 24 6.46 -19.58 -16.72
CA PRO A 24 5.76 -18.54 -15.97
C PRO A 24 4.72 -19.12 -15.01
N TYR A 25 4.67 -18.60 -13.77
CA TYR A 25 3.80 -19.17 -12.74
C TYR A 25 2.34 -18.75 -12.88
N ASP A 26 2.07 -17.64 -13.56
CA ASP A 26 0.73 -17.20 -13.98
C ASP A 26 0.14 -18.17 -15.00
N PHE A 27 0.90 -18.54 -16.04
CA PHE A 27 0.46 -19.55 -17.02
C PHE A 27 0.15 -20.90 -16.36
N LEU A 28 0.99 -21.33 -15.41
CA LEU A 28 0.77 -22.56 -14.65
C LEU A 28 -0.45 -22.46 -13.73
N PHE A 29 -0.66 -21.30 -13.11
CA PHE A 29 -1.83 -21.03 -12.28
C PHE A 29 -3.12 -21.11 -13.10
N ASP A 30 -3.19 -20.43 -14.25
CA ASP A 30 -4.35 -20.45 -15.14
C ASP A 30 -4.65 -21.87 -15.64
N THR A 31 -3.61 -22.61 -16.05
CA THR A 31 -3.73 -24.01 -16.47
C THR A 31 -4.29 -24.89 -15.33
N ALA A 32 -3.86 -24.65 -14.09
CA ALA A 32 -4.35 -25.38 -12.93
C ALA A 32 -5.82 -25.04 -12.61
N VAL A 33 -6.21 -23.77 -12.75
CA VAL A 33 -7.60 -23.32 -12.55
C VAL A 33 -8.52 -23.92 -13.61
N GLU A 34 -8.12 -23.95 -14.89
CA GLU A 34 -8.90 -24.63 -15.93
C GLU A 34 -9.07 -26.13 -15.64
N ALA A 35 -8.00 -26.80 -15.23
CA ALA A 35 -8.03 -28.21 -14.87
C ALA A 35 -8.96 -28.49 -13.68
N TYR A 36 -9.05 -27.55 -12.74
CA TYR A 36 -9.93 -27.65 -11.59
C TYR A 36 -11.40 -27.72 -12.01
N TYR A 37 -11.83 -26.84 -12.91
CA TYR A 37 -13.21 -26.84 -13.42
C TYR A 37 -13.52 -28.05 -14.30
N LYS A 38 -12.50 -28.68 -14.91
CA LYS A 38 -12.62 -29.96 -15.64
C LYS A 38 -12.62 -31.19 -14.72
N GLY A 39 -12.33 -31.03 -13.43
CA GLY A 39 -12.22 -32.13 -12.46
C GLY A 39 -10.94 -32.97 -12.59
N GLU A 40 -9.90 -32.42 -13.22
CA GLU A 40 -8.62 -33.10 -13.47
C GLU A 40 -7.65 -32.92 -12.29
N TRP A 41 -7.94 -33.54 -11.15
CA TRP A 41 -7.26 -33.26 -9.86
C TRP A 41 -5.73 -33.40 -9.89
N LEU A 42 -5.19 -34.39 -10.61
CA LEU A 42 -3.74 -34.56 -10.73
C LEU A 42 -3.09 -33.42 -11.53
N THR A 43 -3.77 -32.92 -12.56
CA THR A 43 -3.32 -31.77 -13.36
C THR A 43 -3.33 -30.48 -12.54
N VAL A 44 -4.35 -30.30 -11.70
CA VAL A 44 -4.42 -29.18 -10.73
C VAL A 44 -3.20 -29.21 -9.83
N ILE A 45 -2.96 -30.35 -9.16
CA ILE A 45 -1.85 -30.50 -8.20
C ILE A 45 -0.52 -30.21 -8.88
N LEU A 46 -0.27 -30.84 -10.04
CA LEU A 46 0.99 -30.70 -10.76
C LEU A 46 1.28 -29.24 -11.11
N ASN A 47 0.33 -28.56 -11.75
CA ASN A 47 0.53 -27.19 -12.22
C ASN A 47 0.54 -26.18 -11.07
N MET A 48 -0.35 -26.33 -10.08
CA MET A 48 -0.44 -25.41 -8.95
C MET A 48 0.79 -25.47 -8.04
N GLU A 49 1.29 -26.68 -7.73
CA GLU A 49 2.55 -26.81 -7.02
C GLU A 49 3.74 -26.27 -7.83
N LYS A 50 3.76 -26.49 -9.15
CA LYS A 50 4.82 -25.96 -10.02
C LYS A 50 4.76 -24.43 -10.07
N ALA A 51 3.57 -23.82 -10.08
CA ALA A 51 3.40 -22.38 -10.02
C ALA A 51 4.00 -21.80 -8.72
N LEU A 52 3.67 -22.40 -7.56
CA LEU A 52 4.22 -21.99 -6.26
C LEU A 52 5.76 -22.11 -6.24
N ARG A 53 6.31 -23.24 -6.70
CA ARG A 53 7.77 -23.45 -6.79
C ARG A 53 8.44 -22.48 -7.75
N ASN A 54 7.84 -22.19 -8.90
CA ASN A 54 8.40 -21.28 -9.89
C ASN A 54 8.37 -19.84 -9.39
N LYS A 55 7.30 -19.39 -8.73
CA LYS A 55 7.25 -18.08 -8.06
C LYS A 55 8.39 -17.93 -7.05
N ALA A 56 8.60 -18.93 -6.18
CA ALA A 56 9.68 -18.93 -5.20
C ALA A 56 11.07 -18.91 -5.88
N THR A 57 11.24 -19.66 -6.97
CA THR A 57 12.48 -19.71 -7.75
C THR A 57 12.79 -18.37 -8.39
N VAL A 58 11.82 -17.73 -9.04
CA VAL A 58 11.97 -16.38 -9.62
C VAL A 58 12.41 -15.38 -8.56
N ARG A 59 11.74 -15.36 -7.39
CA ARG A 59 12.11 -14.49 -6.27
C ARG A 59 13.54 -14.75 -5.80
N SER A 60 13.91 -16.02 -5.57
CA SER A 60 15.24 -16.41 -5.10
C SER A 60 16.34 -15.99 -6.07
N VAL A 61 16.15 -16.21 -7.38
CA VAL A 61 17.11 -15.82 -8.41
C VAL A 61 17.27 -14.30 -8.46
N LYS A 62 16.17 -13.54 -8.44
CA LYS A 62 16.21 -12.06 -8.38
C LYS A 62 16.98 -11.57 -7.16
N ALA A 63 16.67 -12.09 -5.97
CA ALA A 63 17.38 -11.72 -4.75
C ALA A 63 18.89 -12.02 -4.84
N GLN A 64 19.28 -13.21 -5.29
CA GLN A 64 20.69 -13.58 -5.43
C GLN A 64 21.43 -12.68 -6.43
N CYS A 65 20.82 -12.37 -7.57
CA CYS A 65 21.40 -11.46 -8.56
C CYS A 65 21.61 -10.07 -7.97
N ARG A 66 20.59 -9.50 -7.32
CA ARG A 66 20.64 -8.16 -6.72
C ARG A 66 21.65 -8.08 -5.59
N LEU A 67 21.74 -9.10 -4.74
CA LEU A 67 22.73 -9.18 -3.67
C LEU A 67 24.17 -9.29 -4.21
N SER A 68 24.37 -10.12 -5.24
CA SER A 68 25.70 -10.28 -5.88
C SER A 68 26.16 -8.96 -6.52
N CYS A 69 25.28 -8.30 -7.28
CA CYS A 69 25.57 -7.03 -7.92
C CYS A 69 25.79 -5.91 -6.90
N ALA A 70 25.01 -5.87 -5.81
CA ALA A 70 25.21 -4.93 -4.72
C ALA A 70 26.63 -4.94 -4.15
N ASN A 71 27.19 -6.15 -3.97
CA ASN A 71 28.53 -6.34 -3.43
C ASN A 71 29.63 -5.85 -4.39
N GLN A 72 29.41 -5.96 -5.70
CA GLN A 72 30.36 -5.50 -6.73
C GLN A 72 30.30 -3.98 -6.95
N THR A 73 29.18 -3.35 -6.61
CA THR A 73 28.93 -1.91 -6.81
C THR A 73 28.73 -1.16 -5.50
N ALA A 74 29.49 -1.52 -4.46
CA ALA A 74 29.36 -0.88 -3.16
C ALA A 74 29.64 0.64 -3.24
N PHE A 75 28.75 1.42 -2.61
CA PHE A 75 28.96 2.85 -2.44
C PHE A 75 30.09 3.07 -1.41
N GLY A 76 31.04 3.98 -1.69
CA GLY A 76 32.20 4.25 -0.83
C GLY A 76 33.58 3.79 -1.35
N ASP A 77 33.65 2.75 -2.21
CA ASP A 77 34.94 2.32 -2.78
C ASP A 77 35.42 3.24 -3.91
N ARG A 78 36.69 3.66 -3.87
CA ARG A 78 37.32 4.45 -4.93
C ARG A 78 37.47 3.60 -6.20
N PRO A 79 37.09 4.09 -7.39
CA PRO A 79 37.40 3.39 -8.63
C PRO A 79 38.92 3.21 -8.76
N SER A 80 39.37 1.97 -8.99
CA SER A 80 40.77 1.69 -9.26
C SER A 80 41.21 2.41 -10.54
N GLY A 81 42.21 3.31 -10.45
CA GLY A 81 42.78 4.01 -11.61
C GLY A 81 42.70 5.55 -11.62
N MET A 82 42.20 6.20 -10.56
CA MET A 82 42.33 7.66 -10.37
C MET A 82 43.29 7.97 -9.22
N ASP A 83 44.55 8.27 -9.54
CA ASP A 83 45.64 8.60 -8.60
C ASP A 83 45.63 10.06 -8.09
N ALA A 84 44.54 10.81 -8.29
CA ALA A 84 44.41 12.17 -7.75
C ALA A 84 43.39 12.18 -6.60
N PRO A 85 43.71 12.76 -5.43
CA PRO A 85 42.68 13.10 -4.46
C PRO A 85 41.83 14.20 -5.08
N LEU A 86 40.62 13.88 -5.52
CA LEU A 86 39.66 14.89 -5.92
C LEU A 86 39.13 15.54 -4.62
N PRO A 87 39.44 16.81 -4.34
CA PRO A 87 38.98 17.49 -3.15
C PRO A 87 37.68 18.24 -3.44
N GLY A 88 36.58 17.82 -2.81
CA GLY A 88 35.44 18.66 -2.41
C GLY A 88 34.54 19.26 -3.50
N ALA A 89 33.27 18.88 -3.45
CA ALA A 89 32.09 19.72 -3.72
C ALA A 89 31.91 20.24 -5.18
N GLY A 90 31.91 19.33 -6.17
CA GLY A 90 31.61 19.68 -7.57
C GLY A 90 30.79 18.65 -8.35
N SER A 91 30.12 19.11 -9.42
CA SER A 91 29.19 18.37 -10.31
C SER A 91 29.75 17.12 -11.01
N VAL A 92 31.07 16.93 -11.00
CA VAL A 92 31.74 15.78 -11.62
C VAL A 92 31.80 14.57 -10.67
N GLU A 93 31.74 14.80 -9.35
CA GLU A 93 31.77 13.74 -8.33
C GLU A 93 30.41 13.01 -8.25
N ASP A 94 29.31 13.73 -8.44
CA ASP A 94 27.95 13.17 -8.54
C ASP A 94 27.83 12.17 -9.70
N LEU A 95 28.58 12.36 -10.78
CA LEU A 95 28.63 11.41 -11.90
C LEU A 95 29.20 10.05 -11.48
N GLY A 96 30.11 10.00 -10.49
CA GLY A 96 30.62 8.75 -9.93
C GLY A 96 29.55 7.97 -9.18
N PHE A 97 28.64 8.66 -8.49
CA PHE A 97 27.47 8.05 -7.86
C PHE A 97 26.51 7.47 -8.90
N PHE A 98 26.12 8.25 -9.92
CA PHE A 98 25.26 7.76 -11.00
C PHE A 98 25.88 6.61 -11.80
N GLN A 99 27.18 6.66 -12.05
CA GLN A 99 27.89 5.56 -12.71
C GLN A 99 27.77 4.25 -11.93
N LYS A 100 27.87 4.28 -10.59
CA LYS A 100 27.69 3.08 -9.76
C LYS A 100 26.26 2.54 -9.82
N ILE A 101 25.26 3.43 -9.82
CA ILE A 101 23.85 3.05 -9.98
C ILE A 101 23.63 2.35 -11.32
N LEU A 102 24.08 2.96 -12.41
CA LEU A 102 23.92 2.41 -13.76
C LEU A 102 24.65 1.08 -13.93
N LYS A 103 25.88 0.96 -13.41
CA LYS A 103 26.62 -0.32 -13.40
C LYS A 103 25.89 -1.41 -12.61
N ARG A 104 25.27 -1.05 -11.48
CA ARG A 104 24.48 -1.99 -10.69
C ARG A 104 23.25 -2.45 -11.44
N ALA A 105 22.52 -1.52 -12.07
CA ALA A 105 21.35 -1.82 -12.88
C ALA A 105 21.69 -2.74 -14.05
N ASP A 106 22.79 -2.49 -14.75
CA ASP A 106 23.30 -3.33 -15.85
C ASP A 106 23.68 -4.75 -15.37
N CYS A 107 24.38 -4.85 -14.24
CA CYS A 107 24.70 -6.13 -13.61
C CYS A 107 23.44 -6.94 -13.25
N VAL A 108 22.45 -6.29 -12.61
CA VAL A 108 21.20 -6.94 -12.22
C VAL A 108 20.43 -7.39 -13.46
N ASN A 109 20.32 -6.52 -14.46
CA ASN A 109 19.62 -6.84 -15.71
C ASN A 109 20.26 -8.03 -16.43
N SER A 110 21.58 -8.06 -16.53
CA SER A 110 22.32 -9.17 -17.14
C SER A 110 22.13 -10.46 -16.34
N CYS A 111 22.33 -10.43 -15.02
CA CYS A 111 22.19 -11.61 -14.18
C CYS A 111 20.76 -12.20 -14.16
N GLU A 112 19.74 -11.34 -14.07
CA GLU A 112 18.35 -11.78 -14.13
C GLU A 112 18.02 -12.34 -15.53
N THR A 113 18.47 -11.69 -16.61
CA THR A 113 18.22 -12.14 -17.98
C THR A 113 18.88 -13.49 -18.29
N ASP A 114 20.12 -13.69 -17.85
CA ASP A 114 20.86 -14.93 -18.07
C ASP A 114 20.22 -16.13 -17.37
N LYS A 115 19.60 -15.91 -16.20
CA LYS A 115 19.05 -16.99 -15.37
C LYS A 115 17.55 -17.22 -15.57
N LEU A 116 16.79 -16.18 -15.92
CA LEU A 116 15.33 -16.22 -16.01
C LEU A 116 14.79 -15.96 -17.42
N GLY A 117 15.64 -15.58 -18.39
CA GLY A 117 15.19 -15.15 -19.70
C GLY A 117 14.74 -13.68 -19.72
N THR A 118 13.96 -13.29 -20.72
CA THR A 118 13.56 -11.88 -20.89
C THR A 118 12.81 -11.35 -19.67
N ARG A 119 13.01 -10.06 -19.32
CA ARG A 119 12.38 -9.44 -18.13
C ARG A 119 10.86 -9.63 -18.05
N THR A 120 10.19 -9.58 -19.20
CA THR A 120 8.72 -9.69 -19.32
C THR A 120 8.20 -11.12 -19.16
N LEU A 121 9.07 -12.15 -19.20
CA LEU A 121 8.62 -13.55 -19.18
C LEU A 121 7.97 -13.94 -17.84
N HIS A 122 8.47 -13.36 -16.75
CA HIS A 122 8.01 -13.63 -15.38
C HIS A 122 7.37 -12.41 -14.72
N GLU A 123 6.96 -11.45 -15.53
CA GLU A 123 6.19 -10.30 -15.10
C GLU A 123 4.71 -10.70 -15.09
N VAL A 124 4.03 -10.49 -13.97
CA VAL A 124 2.63 -10.87 -13.81
C VAL A 124 1.79 -9.65 -13.49
N THR A 125 0.49 -9.74 -13.71
CA THR A 125 -0.47 -8.71 -13.31
C THR A 125 -0.58 -8.63 -11.79
N GLU A 126 -1.01 -7.48 -11.29
CA GLU A 126 -1.28 -7.29 -9.85
C GLU A 126 -2.37 -8.24 -9.36
N ASP A 127 -3.32 -8.60 -10.22
CA ASP A 127 -4.42 -9.52 -9.89
C ASP A 127 -3.85 -10.92 -9.57
N VAL A 128 -2.94 -11.44 -10.42
CA VAL A 128 -2.24 -12.70 -10.15
C VAL A 128 -1.35 -12.56 -8.92
N ALA A 129 -0.63 -11.45 -8.76
CA ALA A 129 0.18 -11.22 -7.56
C ALA A 129 -0.68 -11.23 -6.27
N LEU A 130 -1.90 -10.68 -6.34
CA LEU A 130 -2.87 -10.67 -5.25
C LEU A 130 -3.40 -12.06 -4.95
N GLU A 131 -3.72 -12.88 -5.95
CA GLU A 131 -4.15 -14.29 -5.74
C GLU A 131 -3.10 -15.08 -4.96
N PHE A 132 -1.83 -14.90 -5.31
CA PHE A 132 -0.74 -15.53 -4.58
C PHE A 132 -0.48 -14.90 -3.21
N LYS A 133 -0.76 -13.60 -3.00
CA LYS A 133 -0.69 -12.93 -1.69
C LYS A 133 -1.79 -13.43 -0.76
N LYS A 134 -2.99 -13.66 -1.29
CA LYS A 134 -4.14 -14.29 -0.60
C LYS A 134 -3.98 -15.80 -0.47
N ARG A 135 -2.88 -16.40 -0.93
CA ARG A 135 -2.63 -17.84 -0.89
C ARG A 135 -3.72 -18.68 -1.60
N THR A 136 -4.43 -18.11 -2.58
CA THR A 136 -5.49 -18.79 -3.35
C THR A 136 -5.08 -20.13 -3.97
N PRO A 137 -3.83 -20.34 -4.47
CA PRO A 137 -3.38 -21.65 -4.94
C PRO A 137 -3.67 -22.80 -3.95
N TYR A 138 -3.60 -22.52 -2.64
CA TYR A 138 -3.86 -23.51 -1.60
C TYR A 138 -5.35 -23.84 -1.43
N ASN A 139 -6.26 -22.91 -1.77
CA ASN A 139 -7.70 -23.18 -1.81
C ASN A 139 -8.06 -24.20 -2.92
N TYR A 140 -7.38 -24.14 -4.06
CA TYR A 140 -7.53 -25.16 -5.11
C TYR A 140 -6.85 -26.48 -4.73
N LEU A 141 -5.63 -26.41 -4.18
CA LEU A 141 -4.87 -27.60 -3.77
C LEU A 141 -5.60 -28.41 -2.69
N GLN A 142 -6.23 -27.78 -1.70
CA GLN A 142 -6.90 -28.53 -0.63
C GLN A 142 -8.02 -29.43 -1.17
N VAL A 143 -8.83 -28.93 -2.11
CA VAL A 143 -9.88 -29.73 -2.75
C VAL A 143 -9.26 -30.83 -3.62
N ALA A 144 -8.25 -30.49 -4.43
CA ALA A 144 -7.62 -31.47 -5.31
C ALA A 144 -7.00 -32.63 -4.53
N TYR A 145 -6.29 -32.34 -3.43
CA TYR A 145 -5.73 -33.34 -2.53
C TYR A 145 -6.80 -34.18 -1.84
N PHE A 146 -7.88 -33.54 -1.38
CA PHE A 146 -9.01 -34.26 -0.79
C PHE A 146 -9.63 -35.25 -1.78
N LYS A 147 -9.82 -34.85 -3.04
CA LYS A 147 -10.40 -35.70 -4.09
C LYS A 147 -9.55 -36.92 -4.46
N ILE A 148 -8.25 -36.90 -4.19
CA ILE A 148 -7.35 -38.04 -4.39
C ILE A 148 -6.94 -38.73 -3.08
N ASN A 149 -7.64 -38.44 -1.97
CA ASN A 149 -7.44 -39.05 -0.66
C ASN A 149 -6.05 -38.80 -0.03
N MET A 150 -5.45 -37.64 -0.29
CA MET A 150 -4.24 -37.14 0.40
C MET A 150 -4.62 -36.16 1.50
N LEU A 151 -5.15 -36.68 2.61
CA LEU A 151 -5.76 -35.86 3.67
C LEU A 151 -4.74 -34.95 4.38
N ASP A 152 -3.53 -35.43 4.64
CA ASP A 152 -2.43 -34.66 5.25
C ASP A 152 -2.12 -33.39 4.43
N LYS A 153 -1.98 -33.53 3.11
CA LYS A 153 -1.73 -32.40 2.21
C LYS A 153 -2.94 -31.50 2.04
N ALA A 154 -4.16 -32.06 2.05
CA ALA A 154 -5.39 -31.29 1.96
C ALA A 154 -5.54 -30.36 3.17
N VAL A 155 -5.31 -30.90 4.38
CA VAL A 155 -5.34 -30.16 5.64
C VAL A 155 -4.30 -29.04 5.66
N ALA A 156 -3.05 -29.36 5.30
CA ALA A 156 -1.98 -28.36 5.26
C ALA A 156 -2.28 -27.22 4.27
N ALA A 157 -2.81 -27.53 3.08
CA ALA A 157 -3.22 -26.52 2.11
C ALA A 157 -4.39 -25.68 2.63
N ALA A 158 -5.43 -26.30 3.20
CA ALA A 158 -6.57 -25.59 3.77
C ALA A 158 -6.14 -24.64 4.89
N HIS A 159 -5.26 -25.11 5.79
CA HIS A 159 -4.73 -24.31 6.90
C HIS A 159 -3.90 -23.14 6.39
N THR A 160 -3.03 -23.38 5.41
CA THR A 160 -2.19 -22.34 4.77
C THR A 160 -3.02 -21.21 4.16
N PHE A 161 -4.11 -21.55 3.46
CA PHE A 161 -5.04 -20.57 2.89
C PHE A 161 -5.82 -19.81 3.97
N PHE A 162 -6.35 -20.52 4.97
CA PHE A 162 -7.14 -19.92 6.05
C PHE A 162 -6.33 -18.89 6.85
N LEU A 163 -5.05 -19.14 7.10
CA LEU A 163 -4.19 -18.17 7.77
C LEU A 163 -4.14 -16.81 7.05
N ALA A 164 -4.18 -16.77 5.72
CA ALA A 164 -4.22 -15.50 4.99
C ALA A 164 -5.65 -14.94 4.82
N ASN A 165 -6.69 -15.72 5.11
CA ASN A 165 -8.09 -15.37 4.88
C ASN A 165 -8.95 -15.86 6.07
N PRO A 166 -8.76 -15.29 7.28
CA PRO A 166 -9.41 -15.78 8.50
C PRO A 166 -10.95 -15.66 8.47
N ASP A 167 -11.46 -14.73 7.67
CA ASP A 167 -12.91 -14.47 7.52
C ASP A 167 -13.58 -15.38 6.48
N HIS A 168 -12.82 -16.27 5.82
CA HIS A 168 -13.37 -17.18 4.81
C HIS A 168 -14.15 -18.32 5.48
N MET A 169 -15.47 -18.16 5.55
CA MET A 169 -16.40 -19.04 6.26
C MET A 169 -16.38 -20.49 5.77
N GLU A 170 -16.34 -20.73 4.46
CA GLU A 170 -16.30 -22.07 3.88
C GLU A 170 -15.00 -22.79 4.23
N MET A 171 -13.87 -22.08 4.23
CA MET A 171 -12.60 -22.70 4.62
C MET A 171 -12.58 -23.06 6.09
N LYS A 172 -13.16 -22.21 6.95
CA LYS A 172 -13.33 -22.51 8.38
C LYS A 172 -14.11 -23.80 8.58
N GLN A 173 -15.23 -23.95 7.88
CA GLN A 173 -16.04 -25.18 7.91
C GLN A 173 -15.28 -26.41 7.38
N ASN A 174 -14.49 -26.26 6.31
CA ASN A 174 -13.65 -27.34 5.79
C ASN A 174 -12.60 -27.79 6.81
N LEU A 175 -11.96 -26.84 7.52
CA LEU A 175 -11.00 -27.16 8.58
C LEU A 175 -11.66 -27.86 9.77
N ASP A 176 -12.86 -27.42 10.18
CA ASP A 176 -13.63 -28.09 11.23
C ASP A 176 -14.01 -29.51 10.82
N TYR A 177 -14.41 -29.71 9.56
CA TYR A 177 -14.67 -31.03 9.01
C TYR A 177 -13.42 -31.91 9.02
N TYR A 178 -12.28 -31.39 8.56
CA TYR A 178 -11.01 -32.13 8.58
C TYR A 178 -10.58 -32.56 9.98
N ARG A 179 -10.78 -31.72 11.01
CA ARG A 179 -10.49 -32.07 12.41
C ARG A 179 -11.25 -33.31 12.90
N MET A 180 -12.43 -33.58 12.33
CA MET A 180 -13.28 -34.71 12.70
C MET A 180 -12.99 -35.99 11.90
N MET A 181 -12.16 -35.91 10.86
CA MET A 181 -11.89 -37.06 9.99
C MET A 181 -10.90 -38.05 10.62
N ALA A 182 -11.20 -39.34 10.49
CA ALA A 182 -10.27 -40.39 10.89
C ALA A 182 -9.01 -40.35 10.01
N GLY A 183 -7.84 -40.29 10.64
CA GLY A 183 -6.54 -40.26 9.96
C GLY A 183 -5.89 -38.87 9.90
N VAL A 184 -6.64 -37.80 10.20
CA VAL A 184 -6.06 -36.44 10.34
C VAL A 184 -5.46 -36.28 11.73
N GLN A 185 -4.22 -35.80 11.80
CA GLN A 185 -3.50 -35.50 13.04
C GLN A 185 -3.36 -34.00 13.27
N PRO A 186 -3.19 -33.53 14.52
CA PRO A 186 -2.90 -32.13 14.81
C PRO A 186 -1.69 -31.59 14.03
N GLU A 187 -0.69 -32.43 13.78
CA GLU A 187 0.51 -32.07 13.04
C GLU A 187 0.24 -31.80 11.56
N ASP A 188 -0.89 -32.21 10.99
CA ASP A 188 -1.22 -31.97 9.57
C ASP A 188 -1.61 -30.50 9.30
N PHE A 189 -1.97 -29.73 10.34
CA PHE A 189 -2.31 -28.31 10.26
C PHE A 189 -1.06 -27.43 10.20
N LYS A 190 -0.28 -27.59 9.13
CA LYS A 190 0.97 -26.83 8.89
C LYS A 190 0.73 -25.63 8.01
N ASP A 191 1.43 -24.52 8.29
CA ASP A 191 1.56 -23.42 7.33
C ASP A 191 2.69 -23.75 6.34
N LEU A 192 2.33 -23.99 5.08
CA LEU A 192 3.26 -24.32 4.01
C LEU A 192 4.05 -23.10 3.50
N GLU A 193 3.67 -21.89 3.91
CA GLU A 193 4.39 -20.64 3.64
C GLU A 193 4.96 -19.99 4.91
N ALA A 194 5.14 -20.76 5.99
CA ALA A 194 5.75 -20.25 7.22
C ALA A 194 7.14 -19.67 6.94
N LYS A 195 7.35 -18.39 7.30
CA LYS A 195 8.67 -17.76 7.18
C LYS A 195 9.59 -18.30 8.30
N PRO A 196 10.83 -18.75 7.99
CA PRO A 196 11.72 -19.38 8.97
C PRO A 196 11.93 -18.55 10.25
N HIS A 197 12.22 -17.25 10.10
CA HIS A 197 12.47 -16.36 11.23
C HIS A 197 11.27 -16.24 12.16
N MET A 198 10.05 -16.22 11.61
CA MET A 198 8.81 -16.11 12.37
C MET A 198 8.47 -17.45 13.05
N ALA A 199 8.65 -18.56 12.35
CA ALA A 199 8.41 -19.90 12.91
C ALA A 199 9.31 -20.16 14.13
N GLU A 200 10.61 -19.87 14.01
CA GLU A 200 11.58 -20.00 15.10
C GLU A 200 11.27 -19.05 16.26
N PHE A 201 10.86 -17.81 15.97
CA PHE A 201 10.46 -16.86 17.01
C PHE A 201 9.24 -17.34 17.81
N LEU A 202 8.20 -17.84 17.13
CA LEU A 202 6.99 -18.35 17.78
C LEU A 202 7.29 -19.62 18.59
N GLN A 203 8.15 -20.50 18.08
CA GLN A 203 8.59 -21.69 18.81
C GLN A 203 9.42 -21.32 20.06
N GLY A 204 10.30 -20.32 19.94
CA GLY A 204 11.05 -19.76 21.07
C GLY A 204 10.12 -19.20 22.15
N LYS A 205 9.05 -18.50 21.75
CA LYS A 205 8.02 -18.00 22.69
C LYS A 205 7.27 -19.13 23.39
N SER A 206 6.99 -20.24 22.70
CA SER A 206 6.37 -21.42 23.32
C SER A 206 7.27 -21.97 24.42
N TYR A 207 8.54 -22.28 24.11
CA TYR A 207 9.47 -22.80 25.11
C TYR A 207 9.75 -21.81 26.25
N TYR A 208 9.74 -20.51 25.96
CA TYR A 208 9.86 -19.47 26.99
C TYR A 208 8.68 -19.52 27.96
N SER A 209 7.46 -19.74 27.46
CA SER A 209 6.24 -19.85 28.27
C SER A 209 6.20 -21.15 29.08
N ASP A 210 6.91 -22.18 28.63
CA ASP A 210 7.07 -23.47 29.31
C ASP A 210 8.30 -23.51 30.27
N ASP A 211 8.84 -22.33 30.64
CA ASP A 211 10.05 -22.15 31.48
C ASP A 211 11.30 -22.92 30.97
N SER A 212 11.29 -23.32 29.71
CA SER A 212 12.36 -24.08 29.06
C SER A 212 13.38 -23.12 28.44
N PHE A 213 13.97 -22.26 29.27
CA PHE A 213 14.80 -21.13 28.85
C PHE A 213 16.00 -21.49 27.96
N GLY A 214 16.61 -22.66 28.18
CA GLY A 214 17.70 -23.13 27.33
C GLY A 214 17.25 -23.43 25.89
N LEU A 215 16.07 -24.05 25.72
CA LEU A 215 15.48 -24.32 24.39
C LEU A 215 14.94 -23.03 23.77
N ALA A 216 14.29 -22.18 24.57
CA ALA A 216 13.84 -20.87 24.14
C ALA A 216 15.00 -20.05 23.55
N ALA A 217 16.12 -19.98 24.27
CA ALA A 217 17.32 -19.30 23.80
C ALA A 217 17.79 -19.84 22.44
N ASN A 218 17.89 -21.16 22.28
CA ASN A 218 18.32 -21.77 21.01
C ASN A 218 17.42 -21.36 19.83
N HIS A 219 16.10 -21.39 19.99
CA HIS A 219 15.16 -20.98 18.95
C HIS A 219 15.23 -19.48 18.65
N PHE A 220 15.36 -18.62 19.67
CA PHE A 220 15.52 -17.18 19.45
C PHE A 220 16.85 -16.83 18.76
N GLU A 221 17.95 -17.56 19.00
CA GLU A 221 19.19 -17.38 18.23
C GLU A 221 18.97 -17.63 16.74
N VAL A 222 18.35 -18.76 16.40
CA VAL A 222 18.06 -19.11 15.00
C VAL A 222 17.10 -18.08 14.40
N ALA A 223 16.08 -17.65 15.14
CA ALA A 223 15.15 -16.62 14.70
C ALA A 223 15.84 -15.30 14.34
N VAL A 224 16.83 -14.87 15.14
CA VAL A 224 17.62 -13.66 14.86
C VAL A 224 18.46 -13.81 13.58
N ASP A 225 19.12 -14.95 13.39
CA ASP A 225 19.94 -15.20 12.20
C ASP A 225 19.09 -15.29 10.92
N GLU A 226 17.95 -15.96 11.00
CA GLU A 226 16.98 -16.06 9.91
C GLU A 226 16.33 -14.70 9.61
N TYR A 227 16.03 -13.88 10.64
CA TYR A 227 15.50 -12.53 10.46
C TYR A 227 16.44 -11.68 9.60
N PHE A 228 17.74 -11.73 9.91
CA PHE A 228 18.73 -10.93 9.19
C PHE A 228 18.95 -11.41 7.76
N THR A 229 18.79 -12.72 7.52
CA THR A 229 18.79 -13.30 6.17
C THR A 229 17.58 -12.81 5.38
N ALA A 230 16.38 -12.84 5.99
CA ALA A 230 15.15 -12.37 5.38
C ALA A 230 15.13 -10.84 5.14
N ASP A 231 15.69 -10.04 6.06
CA ASP A 231 15.84 -8.58 5.90
C ASP A 231 16.75 -8.24 4.71
N LYS A 232 17.85 -8.99 4.57
CA LYS A 232 18.78 -8.81 3.45
C LYS A 232 18.10 -9.11 2.12
N GLU A 233 17.33 -10.19 2.05
CA GLU A 233 16.57 -10.58 0.87
C GLU A 233 15.51 -9.53 0.54
N CYS A 234 14.69 -9.13 1.52
CA CYS A 234 13.65 -8.11 1.34
C CYS A 234 14.23 -6.81 0.80
N LYS A 235 15.30 -6.29 1.41
CA LYS A 235 15.95 -5.05 0.97
C LYS A 235 16.56 -5.14 -0.42
N ALA A 236 17.01 -6.32 -0.84
CA ALA A 236 17.47 -6.54 -2.22
C ALA A 236 16.29 -6.52 -3.21
N MET A 237 15.13 -7.04 -2.81
CA MET A 237 13.92 -7.02 -3.63
C MET A 237 13.35 -5.62 -3.85
N CYS A 238 13.70 -4.64 -3.02
CA CYS A 238 13.33 -3.24 -3.21
C CYS A 238 13.98 -2.54 -4.42
N GLU A 239 15.08 -3.06 -4.94
CA GLU A 239 15.80 -2.46 -6.09
C GLU A 239 15.22 -2.91 -7.44
N GLY A 240 13.88 -2.95 -7.52
CA GLY A 240 13.12 -3.31 -8.71
C GLY A 240 12.97 -2.13 -9.68
N ALA A 241 12.10 -2.30 -10.68
CA ALA A 241 11.69 -1.17 -11.51
C ALA A 241 11.00 -0.11 -10.64
N TYR A 242 11.12 1.16 -11.06
CA TYR A 242 10.31 2.21 -10.46
C TYR A 242 8.83 1.90 -10.68
N ASN A 243 8.07 1.92 -9.60
CA ASN A 243 6.64 1.76 -9.62
C ASN A 243 6.03 3.16 -9.70
N TYR A 244 5.37 3.46 -10.80
CA TYR A 244 4.79 4.77 -11.05
C TYR A 244 3.42 4.94 -10.35
N ASP A 245 3.15 4.24 -9.26
CA ASP A 245 1.88 4.36 -8.53
C ASP A 245 1.55 5.84 -8.24
N GLY A 246 0.46 6.32 -8.85
CA GLY A 246 0.02 7.72 -8.78
C GLY A 246 0.42 8.62 -9.96
N TYR A 247 1.27 8.18 -10.88
CA TYR A 247 1.65 8.90 -12.10
C TYR A 247 1.68 7.98 -13.33
N ASN A 248 1.09 8.39 -14.44
CA ASN A 248 1.25 7.66 -15.69
C ASN A 248 2.71 7.77 -16.15
N TYR A 249 3.36 6.67 -16.56
CA TYR A 249 4.75 6.67 -17.09
C TYR A 249 4.96 7.72 -18.22
N MET A 250 3.88 8.07 -18.92
CA MET A 250 3.86 9.09 -19.97
C MET A 250 3.83 10.56 -19.48
N GLU A 251 3.69 10.81 -18.17
CA GLU A 251 3.64 12.16 -17.57
C GLU A 251 4.93 12.55 -16.82
N TYR A 252 5.87 11.61 -16.72
CA TYR A 252 7.11 11.77 -15.99
C TYR A 252 8.18 12.45 -16.86
N SER A 253 8.15 13.78 -16.93
CA SER A 253 9.20 14.61 -17.58
C SER A 253 10.24 15.08 -16.56
N ALA A 254 10.91 14.13 -15.91
CA ALA A 254 11.98 14.41 -14.97
C ALA A 254 13.33 14.48 -15.66
N ASP A 255 14.21 15.37 -15.19
CA ASP A 255 15.62 15.27 -15.53
C ASP A 255 16.27 14.02 -14.88
N LEU A 256 17.54 13.74 -15.22
CA LEU A 256 18.26 12.59 -14.69
C LEU A 256 18.33 12.59 -13.15
N PHE A 257 18.49 13.76 -12.53
CA PHE A 257 18.62 13.88 -11.08
C PHE A 257 17.28 13.61 -10.40
N GLN A 258 16.20 14.18 -10.93
CA GLN A 258 14.83 13.93 -10.45
C GLN A 258 14.45 12.45 -10.61
N THR A 259 14.71 11.86 -11.79
CA THR A 259 14.51 10.42 -12.06
C THR A 259 15.20 9.52 -11.04
N MET A 260 16.47 9.81 -10.77
CA MET A 260 17.25 9.04 -9.80
C MET A 260 16.78 9.28 -8.37
N THR A 261 16.37 10.50 -8.03
CA THR A 261 15.89 10.87 -6.70
C THR A 261 14.59 10.15 -6.41
N ASP A 262 13.59 10.26 -7.28
CA ASP A 262 12.29 9.61 -7.10
C ASP A 262 12.45 8.09 -7.00
N HIS A 263 13.29 7.51 -7.88
CA HIS A 263 13.58 6.09 -7.83
C HIS A 263 14.21 5.66 -6.50
N TYR A 264 15.23 6.36 -6.03
CA TYR A 264 15.88 6.01 -4.78
C TYR A 264 15.02 6.29 -3.55
N MET A 265 14.12 7.28 -3.60
CA MET A 265 13.12 7.52 -2.56
C MET A 265 12.17 6.33 -2.42
N GLN A 266 11.67 5.77 -3.54
CA GLN A 266 10.89 4.53 -3.51
C GLN A 266 11.70 3.36 -2.94
N VAL A 267 12.95 3.19 -3.40
CA VAL A 267 13.82 2.10 -2.93
C VAL A 267 14.06 2.20 -1.43
N LEU A 268 14.33 3.40 -0.92
CA LEU A 268 14.54 3.66 0.51
C LEU A 268 13.27 3.41 1.32
N ASN A 269 12.12 3.89 0.84
CA ASN A 269 10.83 3.66 1.49
C ASN A 269 10.52 2.15 1.59
N CYS A 270 10.71 1.40 0.49
CA CYS A 270 10.58 -0.06 0.51
C CYS A 270 11.53 -0.74 1.50
N LYS A 271 12.80 -0.31 1.53
CA LYS A 271 13.81 -0.90 2.44
C LYS A 271 13.47 -0.68 3.90
N GLN A 272 12.87 0.46 4.24
CA GLN A 272 12.36 0.74 5.58
C GLN A 272 11.14 -0.13 5.91
N HIS A 273 10.24 -0.33 4.94
CA HIS A 273 9.04 -1.15 5.11
C HIS A 273 9.35 -2.64 5.34
N CYS A 274 10.53 -3.14 4.97
CA CYS A 274 10.94 -4.52 5.26
C CYS A 274 10.84 -4.90 6.75
N ALA A 275 11.09 -3.97 7.67
CA ALA A 275 10.94 -4.24 9.10
C ALA A 275 9.49 -4.61 9.47
N VAL A 276 8.51 -3.96 8.84
CA VAL A 276 7.08 -4.23 9.01
C VAL A 276 6.69 -5.55 8.35
N GLU A 277 7.16 -5.79 7.13
CA GLU A 277 6.85 -7.02 6.38
C GLU A 277 7.37 -8.28 7.11
N LEU A 278 8.56 -8.19 7.73
CA LEU A 278 9.16 -9.28 8.49
C LEU A 278 8.48 -9.48 9.85
N ALA A 279 7.93 -8.42 10.44
CA ALA A 279 7.14 -8.46 11.66
C ALA A 279 5.67 -8.87 11.44
N SER A 280 5.23 -9.01 10.18
CA SER A 280 3.86 -9.36 9.82
C SER A 280 3.69 -10.87 9.64
N THR A 281 2.55 -11.39 10.09
CA THR A 281 2.14 -12.79 9.93
C THR A 281 0.76 -12.84 9.32
N ALA A 282 0.52 -13.84 8.46
CA ALA A 282 -0.81 -14.07 7.88
C ALA A 282 -1.87 -14.23 8.99
N GLY A 283 -2.98 -13.51 8.87
CA GLY A 283 -4.14 -13.64 9.78
C GLY A 283 -4.04 -12.81 11.05
N LYS A 284 -3.01 -11.96 11.17
CA LYS A 284 -2.89 -10.98 12.24
C LYS A 284 -2.91 -9.58 11.64
N ASP A 285 -3.88 -8.77 12.06
CA ASP A 285 -4.11 -7.43 11.49
C ASP A 285 -2.96 -6.46 11.76
N LYS A 286 -2.25 -6.64 12.88
CA LYS A 286 -1.13 -5.79 13.28
C LYS A 286 0.20 -6.54 13.32
N PRO A 287 1.26 -5.99 12.72
CA PRO A 287 2.62 -6.49 12.88
C PRO A 287 3.02 -6.61 14.36
N PHE A 288 4.03 -7.44 14.66
CA PHE A 288 4.63 -7.43 15.99
C PHE A 288 5.37 -6.11 16.24
N GLU A 289 4.96 -5.39 17.28
CA GLU A 289 5.69 -4.22 17.77
C GLU A 289 7.07 -4.64 18.26
N ASP A 290 8.07 -3.78 17.96
CA ASP A 290 9.47 -4.00 18.32
C ASP A 290 9.95 -5.43 18.04
N PHE A 291 9.55 -5.99 16.90
CA PHE A 291 9.79 -7.40 16.59
C PHE A 291 11.26 -7.79 16.74
N LEU A 292 12.19 -7.07 16.10
CA LEU A 292 13.63 -7.34 16.24
C LEU A 292 14.14 -7.11 17.69
N PRO A 293 13.89 -5.96 18.34
CA PRO A 293 14.25 -5.77 19.75
C PRO A 293 13.71 -6.87 20.68
N SER A 294 12.48 -7.35 20.46
CA SER A 294 11.83 -8.34 21.30
C SER A 294 12.59 -9.67 21.36
N HIS A 295 13.31 -10.05 20.30
CA HIS A 295 14.19 -11.22 20.32
C HIS A 295 15.26 -11.06 21.41
N PHE A 296 15.89 -9.89 21.49
CA PHE A 296 16.92 -9.62 22.50
C PHE A 296 16.34 -9.51 23.90
N ASN A 297 15.09 -9.06 24.04
CA ASN A 297 14.38 -9.09 25.32
C ASN A 297 14.11 -10.52 25.80
N TYR A 298 13.67 -11.43 24.92
CA TYR A 298 13.51 -12.83 25.31
C TYR A 298 14.85 -13.52 25.57
N LEU A 299 15.88 -13.23 24.76
CA LEU A 299 17.20 -13.83 24.89
C LEU A 299 17.90 -13.44 26.19
N GLN A 300 17.86 -12.16 26.59
CA GLN A 300 18.52 -11.73 27.82
C GLN A 300 17.97 -12.46 29.06
N PHE A 301 16.65 -12.60 29.14
CA PHE A 301 16.01 -13.31 30.24
C PHE A 301 16.28 -14.82 30.18
N SER A 302 16.22 -15.40 28.98
CA SER A 302 16.46 -16.84 28.77
C SER A 302 17.90 -17.24 29.14
N TYR A 303 18.88 -16.39 28.79
CA TYR A 303 20.28 -16.60 29.17
C TYR A 303 20.51 -16.40 30.66
N TYR A 304 19.90 -15.40 31.27
CA TYR A 304 19.98 -15.19 32.71
C TYR A 304 19.49 -16.42 33.50
N ASN A 305 18.30 -16.93 33.17
CA ASN A 305 17.74 -18.12 33.83
C ASN A 305 18.48 -19.43 33.49
N SER A 306 19.37 -19.40 32.51
CA SER A 306 20.29 -20.49 32.18
C SER A 306 21.70 -20.29 32.76
N GLU A 307 21.87 -19.34 33.70
CA GLU A 307 23.14 -18.96 34.34
C GLU A 307 24.23 -18.50 33.35
N LYS A 308 23.82 -18.06 32.16
CA LYS A 308 24.69 -17.56 31.08
C LYS A 308 24.76 -16.04 31.11
N TYR A 309 25.33 -15.50 32.19
CA TYR A 309 25.30 -14.06 32.49
C TYR A 309 26.02 -13.19 31.46
N GLU A 310 27.08 -13.68 30.83
CA GLU A 310 27.79 -12.93 29.78
C GLU A 310 26.87 -12.68 28.58
N GLN A 311 26.22 -13.73 28.06
CA GLN A 311 25.27 -13.60 26.95
C GLN A 311 24.02 -12.78 27.32
N ALA A 312 23.58 -12.85 28.59
CA ALA A 312 22.48 -12.03 29.08
C ALA A 312 22.85 -10.54 28.97
N ILE A 313 24.02 -10.14 29.47
CA ILE A 313 24.54 -8.76 29.37
C ILE A 313 24.69 -8.32 27.91
N GLU A 314 25.19 -9.20 27.03
CA GLU A 314 25.31 -8.90 25.59
C GLU A 314 23.94 -8.60 24.95
N CYS A 315 22.93 -9.40 25.25
CA CYS A 315 21.57 -9.24 24.71
C CYS A 315 20.90 -7.98 25.27
N THR A 316 21.03 -7.71 26.57
CA THR A 316 20.57 -6.49 27.22
C THR A 316 21.20 -5.24 26.60
N LYS A 317 22.53 -5.22 26.44
CA LYS A 317 23.24 -4.13 25.76
C LYS A 317 22.82 -3.99 24.29
N THR A 318 22.45 -5.07 23.62
CA THR A 318 21.95 -5.05 22.24
C THR A 318 20.54 -4.45 22.16
N PHE A 319 19.64 -4.81 23.07
CA PHE A 319 18.31 -4.21 23.15
C PHE A 319 18.39 -2.69 23.37
N LEU A 320 19.26 -2.25 24.27
CA LEU A 320 19.48 -0.83 24.58
C LEU A 320 20.06 -0.01 23.41
N LEU A 321 20.54 -0.64 22.33
CA LEU A 321 20.86 0.08 21.09
C LEU A 321 19.59 0.62 20.41
N PHE A 322 18.48 -0.11 20.50
CA PHE A 322 17.19 0.27 19.94
C PHE A 322 16.42 1.19 20.88
N HIS A 323 16.43 0.90 22.18
CA HIS A 323 15.73 1.68 23.20
C HIS A 323 16.69 2.10 24.33
N PRO A 324 17.53 3.14 24.13
CA PRO A 324 18.52 3.56 25.12
C PRO A 324 17.91 4.00 26.46
N GLY A 325 16.67 4.50 26.42
CA GLY A 325 15.92 4.98 27.59
C GLY A 325 15.08 3.93 28.31
N ASP A 326 15.14 2.65 27.94
CA ASP A 326 14.33 1.61 28.57
C ASP A 326 14.78 1.36 30.03
N GLU A 327 13.96 1.76 30.99
CA GLU A 327 14.31 1.68 32.41
C GLU A 327 14.47 0.23 32.90
N VAL A 328 13.61 -0.68 32.45
CA VAL A 328 13.61 -2.09 32.86
C VAL A 328 14.88 -2.79 32.35
N MET A 329 15.25 -2.54 31.10
CA MET A 329 16.43 -3.14 30.50
C MET A 329 17.72 -2.56 31.09
N ASN A 330 17.73 -1.27 31.45
CA ASN A 330 18.85 -0.66 32.20
C ASN A 330 18.98 -1.26 33.62
N GLN A 331 17.87 -1.53 34.30
CA GLN A 331 17.88 -2.22 35.60
C GLN A 331 18.38 -3.66 35.47
N ASN A 332 17.91 -4.41 34.46
CA ASN A 332 18.39 -5.76 34.16
C ASN A 332 19.89 -5.75 33.87
N LEU A 333 20.39 -4.75 33.12
CA LEU A 333 21.81 -4.61 32.85
C LEU A 333 22.64 -4.46 34.12
N ALA A 334 22.21 -3.56 35.02
CA ALA A 334 22.88 -3.34 36.30
C ALA A 334 22.86 -4.62 37.15
N TYR A 335 21.72 -5.30 37.20
CA TYR A 335 21.57 -6.52 37.96
C TYR A 335 22.45 -7.67 37.43
N TYR A 336 22.45 -7.93 36.12
CA TYR A 336 23.31 -8.97 35.53
C TYR A 336 24.80 -8.64 35.67
N SER A 337 25.16 -7.36 35.55
CA SER A 337 26.55 -6.90 35.74
C SER A 337 27.02 -7.14 37.18
N ALA A 338 26.18 -6.87 38.17
CA ALA A 338 26.47 -7.13 39.57
C ALA A 338 26.62 -8.63 39.87
N VAL A 339 25.77 -9.49 39.28
CA VAL A 339 25.84 -10.96 39.46
C VAL A 339 27.11 -11.56 38.85
N LEU A 340 27.52 -11.10 37.66
CA LEU A 340 28.75 -11.56 37.01
C LEU A 340 30.03 -10.97 37.66
N GLY A 341 29.91 -9.76 38.18
CA GLY A 341 31.00 -8.91 38.67
C GLY A 341 31.28 -7.75 37.71
N GLU A 342 31.19 -6.52 38.22
CA GLU A 342 31.27 -5.26 37.46
C GLU A 342 32.51 -5.17 36.56
N ASP A 343 33.68 -5.57 37.06
CA ASP A 343 34.92 -5.51 36.29
C ASP A 343 34.87 -6.43 35.05
N LYS A 344 34.26 -7.61 35.16
CA LYS A 344 34.08 -8.52 34.02
C LYS A 344 33.00 -8.02 33.08
N ALA A 345 31.90 -7.50 33.63
CA ALA A 345 30.77 -7.00 32.85
C ALA A 345 31.11 -5.76 32.01
N ARG A 346 32.07 -4.95 32.47
CA ARG A 346 32.53 -3.73 31.79
C ARG A 346 33.11 -4.00 30.39
N ASP A 347 33.83 -5.10 30.23
CA ASP A 347 34.49 -5.47 28.98
C ASP A 347 33.55 -6.17 27.98
N ILE A 348 32.35 -6.56 28.43
CA ILE A 348 31.34 -7.19 27.58
C ILE A 348 30.68 -6.12 26.71
N ALA A 349 30.80 -6.23 25.40
CA ALA A 349 30.12 -5.32 24.47
C ALA A 349 28.67 -5.77 24.22
N ALA A 350 27.87 -4.90 23.59
CA ALA A 350 26.69 -5.39 22.88
C ALA A 350 27.12 -6.47 21.88
N ARG A 351 26.28 -7.49 21.72
CA ARG A 351 26.60 -8.77 21.08
C ARG A 351 27.37 -8.60 19.76
N GLN A 352 28.58 -9.19 19.72
CA GLN A 352 29.37 -9.34 18.51
C GLN A 352 28.90 -10.59 17.77
N ILE A 353 27.77 -10.50 17.07
CA ILE A 353 27.51 -11.52 16.02
C ILE A 353 28.65 -11.36 14.99
N SER A 354 29.08 -12.46 14.37
CA SER A 354 30.14 -12.56 13.32
C SER A 354 30.06 -11.51 12.20
N THR A 355 28.97 -10.76 12.15
CA THR A 355 28.63 -9.63 11.31
C THR A 355 28.84 -8.27 12.02
N GLN A 356 30.05 -7.99 12.52
CA GLN A 356 30.39 -6.76 13.26
C GLN A 356 30.05 -5.45 12.50
N GLY A 357 30.01 -5.48 11.16
CA GLY A 357 29.56 -4.36 10.33
C GLY A 357 28.03 -4.27 10.11
N TYR A 358 27.28 -5.33 10.36
CA TYR A 358 25.89 -5.47 9.92
C TYR A 358 24.88 -4.88 10.89
N LYS A 359 24.98 -5.08 12.21
CA LYS A 359 24.00 -4.52 13.18
C LYS A 359 24.17 -3.02 13.44
N ARG A 360 25.40 -2.61 13.82
CA ARG A 360 25.74 -1.18 13.99
C ARG A 360 25.60 -0.44 12.66
N GLY A 361 25.85 -1.15 11.55
CA GLY A 361 25.58 -0.69 10.19
C GLY A 361 24.09 -0.59 9.87
N ILE A 362 23.23 -1.55 10.23
CA ILE A 362 21.79 -1.51 9.94
C ILE A 362 21.11 -0.40 10.71
N GLN A 363 21.36 -0.23 12.01
CA GLN A 363 20.68 0.84 12.74
C GLN A 363 21.18 2.21 12.26
N ARG A 364 22.49 2.39 12.10
CA ARG A 364 23.05 3.63 11.54
C ARG A 364 22.57 3.88 10.11
N LYS A 365 22.52 2.86 9.27
CA LYS A 365 22.04 2.93 7.89
C LYS A 365 20.54 3.23 7.87
N SER A 366 19.74 2.58 8.70
CA SER A 366 18.31 2.82 8.81
C SER A 366 18.03 4.26 9.24
N ILE A 367 18.76 4.78 10.22
CA ILE A 367 18.70 6.20 10.61
C ILE A 367 19.04 7.10 9.43
N LEU A 368 20.14 6.83 8.71
CA LEU A 368 20.54 7.61 7.54
C LEU A 368 19.52 7.51 6.38
N GLU A 369 18.94 6.34 6.15
CA GLU A 369 17.89 6.12 5.15
C GLU A 369 16.63 6.93 5.52
N LYS A 370 16.25 6.96 6.80
CA LYS A 370 15.16 7.81 7.30
C LYS A 370 15.48 9.30 7.14
N GLU A 371 16.69 9.73 7.50
CA GLU A 371 17.12 11.12 7.31
C GLU A 371 16.99 11.55 5.84
N LEU A 372 17.36 10.69 4.90
CA LEU A 372 17.15 10.94 3.46
C LEU A 372 15.68 10.97 3.06
N LEU A 373 14.84 10.10 3.64
CA LEU A 373 13.40 10.10 3.39
C LEU A 373 12.72 11.38 3.91
N TYR A 374 13.05 11.81 5.12
CA TYR A 374 12.56 13.08 5.69
C TYR A 374 13.04 14.27 4.87
N PHE A 375 14.30 14.28 4.44
CA PHE A 375 14.81 15.30 3.52
C PHE A 375 14.02 15.32 2.21
N GLY A 376 13.74 14.15 1.61
CA GLY A 376 12.97 14.08 0.38
C GLY A 376 11.51 14.53 0.54
N TYR A 377 10.91 14.29 1.71
CA TYR A 377 9.61 14.85 2.06
C TYR A 377 9.66 16.38 2.16
N GLU A 378 10.62 16.94 2.90
CA GLU A 378 10.77 18.39 3.10
C GLU A 378 11.11 19.13 1.81
N ALA A 379 12.04 18.59 1.00
CA ALA A 379 12.57 19.25 -0.18
C ALA A 379 11.71 19.04 -1.43
N PHE A 380 11.05 17.88 -1.56
CA PHE A 380 10.36 17.47 -2.79
C PHE A 380 8.88 17.08 -2.58
N GLY A 381 8.37 17.11 -1.34
CA GLY A 381 6.99 16.73 -1.04
C GLY A 381 6.70 15.23 -1.20
N ILE A 382 7.73 14.38 -1.28
CA ILE A 382 7.57 12.93 -1.44
C ILE A 382 7.10 12.34 -0.11
N THR A 383 5.84 11.93 -0.05
CA THR A 383 5.25 11.32 1.14
C THR A 383 5.80 9.92 1.38
N PHE A 384 6.12 9.60 2.63
CA PHE A 384 6.42 8.24 3.07
C PHE A 384 5.78 7.99 4.44
N VAL A 385 5.56 6.72 4.76
CA VAL A 385 5.04 6.30 6.08
C VAL A 385 6.21 5.76 6.88
N ASP A 386 6.57 6.42 7.99
CA ASP A 386 7.63 5.92 8.87
C ASP A 386 7.13 4.67 9.62
N PRO A 387 7.74 3.49 9.40
CA PRO A 387 7.27 2.24 10.00
C PRO A 387 7.58 2.11 11.50
N VAL A 388 8.41 2.98 12.09
CA VAL A 388 8.79 2.89 13.51
C VAL A 388 8.56 4.23 14.18
N SER A 389 7.41 4.37 14.86
CA SER A 389 7.14 5.52 15.72
C SER A 389 7.94 5.39 17.02
N GLU A 390 8.71 6.44 17.31
CA GLU A 390 9.35 6.74 18.59
C GLU A 390 10.79 6.21 18.78
N GLN A 391 11.71 7.18 18.94
CA GLN A 391 13.00 7.13 19.67
C GLN A 391 14.35 6.94 18.95
N VAL A 392 14.45 6.85 17.63
CA VAL A 392 15.79 6.79 16.98
C VAL A 392 15.95 7.74 15.79
N ILE A 393 15.72 9.04 15.97
CA ILE A 393 16.20 10.07 15.03
C ILE A 393 16.79 11.25 15.81
N PRO A 394 18.08 11.61 15.59
CA PRO A 394 18.77 12.67 16.33
C PRO A 394 18.45 14.10 15.86
N TYR A 395 17.49 14.29 14.94
CA TYR A 395 17.04 15.62 14.52
C TYR A 395 16.02 16.19 15.53
N ARG A 396 16.59 16.79 16.58
CA ARG A 396 15.90 17.51 17.66
C ARG A 396 14.93 18.59 17.16
N SER A 397 15.10 19.16 15.97
CA SER A 397 14.25 20.25 15.46
C SER A 397 12.88 19.77 14.99
N LEU A 398 12.82 18.66 14.25
CA LEU A 398 11.56 18.11 13.73
C LEU A 398 10.80 17.33 14.82
N PHE A 399 11.50 16.59 15.69
CA PHE A 399 10.86 15.95 16.84
C PHE A 399 10.35 16.99 17.84
N ALA A 400 11.04 18.11 18.06
CA ALA A 400 10.51 19.17 18.90
C ALA A 400 9.32 19.91 18.26
N TYR A 401 9.30 20.07 16.93
CA TYR A 401 8.17 20.66 16.21
C TYR A 401 6.95 19.71 16.22
N LEU A 402 7.14 18.43 15.88
CA LEU A 402 6.10 17.40 15.90
C LEU A 402 5.63 17.05 17.32
N MET A 403 6.51 17.03 18.32
CA MET A 403 6.11 16.82 19.71
C MET A 403 5.46 18.06 20.30
N ALA A 404 5.93 19.27 19.97
CA ALA A 404 5.20 20.49 20.35
C ALA A 404 3.80 20.48 19.71
N ASP A 405 3.66 20.08 18.46
CA ASP A 405 2.36 20.01 17.78
C ASP A 405 1.48 18.88 18.34
N ARG A 406 2.05 17.71 18.66
CA ARG A 406 1.34 16.56 19.26
C ARG A 406 0.98 16.79 20.73
N GLU A 407 1.84 17.48 21.50
CA GLU A 407 1.60 17.86 22.90
C GLU A 407 0.63 19.04 22.98
N THR A 408 0.67 19.97 22.02
CA THR A 408 -0.34 21.02 21.87
C THR A 408 -1.67 20.43 21.43
N THR A 409 -1.68 19.46 20.51
CA THR A 409 -2.90 18.75 20.08
C THR A 409 -3.46 17.87 21.20
N ALA A 410 -2.62 17.15 21.96
CA ALA A 410 -3.06 16.34 23.09
C ALA A 410 -3.61 17.21 24.22
N ARG A 411 -2.99 18.37 24.48
CA ARG A 411 -3.44 19.33 25.48
C ARG A 411 -4.72 20.05 25.03
N ILE A 412 -4.86 20.38 23.74
CA ILE A 412 -6.11 20.85 23.15
C ILE A 412 -7.18 19.76 23.22
N THR A 413 -6.84 18.49 23.00
CA THR A 413 -7.79 17.36 23.07
C THR A 413 -8.20 17.08 24.52
N GLU A 414 -7.31 17.24 25.49
CA GLU A 414 -7.61 17.12 26.92
C GLU A 414 -8.40 18.34 27.43
N GLU A 415 -8.08 19.54 26.98
CA GLU A 415 -8.87 20.75 27.23
C GLU A 415 -10.26 20.62 26.58
N ILE A 416 -10.37 20.11 25.36
CA ILE A 416 -11.64 19.77 24.70
C ILE A 416 -12.36 18.67 25.47
N GLY A 417 -11.68 17.64 25.96
CA GLY A 417 -12.28 16.55 26.74
C GLY A 417 -12.81 17.01 28.10
N ASN A 418 -12.07 17.91 28.78
CA ASN A 418 -12.50 18.54 30.02
C ASN A 418 -13.65 19.53 29.79
N LEU A 419 -13.58 20.31 28.70
CA LEU A 419 -14.65 21.19 28.27
C LEU A 419 -15.90 20.38 27.86
N MET A 420 -15.74 19.23 27.21
CA MET A 420 -16.83 18.32 26.85
C MET A 420 -17.46 17.71 28.09
N LYS A 421 -16.70 17.36 29.12
CA LYS A 421 -17.24 16.92 30.42
C LYS A 421 -17.98 18.04 31.16
N GLU A 422 -17.46 19.26 31.13
CA GLU A 422 -18.11 20.42 31.73
C GLU A 422 -19.39 20.80 30.97
N ILE A 423 -19.37 20.66 29.63
CA ILE A 423 -20.54 20.77 28.76
C ILE A 423 -21.52 19.63 29.04
N GLU A 424 -21.08 18.38 29.26
CA GLU A 424 -21.95 17.26 29.63
C GLU A 424 -22.64 17.50 30.97
N THR A 425 -21.93 18.00 32.00
CA THR A 425 -22.55 18.34 33.28
C THR A 425 -23.52 19.50 33.17
N LEU A 426 -23.20 20.53 32.37
CA LEU A 426 -24.12 21.64 32.08
C LEU A 426 -25.31 21.21 31.22
N VAL A 427 -25.13 20.22 30.34
CA VAL A 427 -26.16 19.61 29.48
C VAL A 427 -27.05 18.67 30.29
N GLU A 428 -26.55 17.96 31.29
CA GLU A 428 -27.34 17.13 32.21
C GLU A 428 -28.16 17.97 33.19
N GLU A 429 -27.61 19.09 33.67
CA GLU A 429 -28.35 20.09 34.43
C GLU A 429 -29.44 20.76 33.56
N LYS A 430 -29.14 21.10 32.29
CA LYS A 430 -30.15 21.60 31.34
C LYS A 430 -31.18 20.56 30.88
N LYS A 431 -30.81 19.27 30.78
CA LYS A 431 -31.71 18.16 30.39
C LYS A 431 -32.80 17.93 31.41
N LYS A 432 -32.57 18.29 32.69
CA LYS A 432 -33.58 18.19 33.74
C LYS A 432 -34.67 19.26 33.65
N ASP A 433 -34.36 20.41 33.04
CA ASP A 433 -35.28 21.54 32.85
C ASP A 433 -35.88 21.63 31.44
N SER A 434 -35.44 20.79 30.49
CA SER A 434 -35.74 20.94 29.05
C SER A 434 -36.35 19.67 28.41
N SER A 435 -37.20 18.92 29.12
CA SER A 435 -37.82 17.70 28.57
C SER A 435 -38.88 17.94 27.48
N ASP A 436 -39.06 19.16 26.96
CA ASP A 436 -40.14 19.50 26.02
C ASP A 436 -39.69 19.98 24.63
N MET A 437 -38.40 19.96 24.27
CA MET A 437 -37.97 20.31 22.90
C MET A 437 -36.74 19.50 22.46
N ALA A 438 -36.98 18.39 21.75
CA ALA A 438 -35.98 17.71 20.94
C ALA A 438 -36.30 17.94 19.45
N MET A 439 -35.47 18.73 18.75
CA MET A 439 -35.32 18.66 17.29
C MET A 439 -33.85 18.89 16.89
N VAL A 440 -33.45 18.07 15.92
CA VAL A 440 -32.19 17.91 15.21
C VAL A 440 -31.68 19.22 14.60
N ILE A 441 -30.35 19.47 14.62
CA ILE A 441 -29.71 20.48 13.75
C ILE A 441 -28.85 19.73 12.71
N ALA A 442 -29.42 19.55 11.52
CA ALA A 442 -28.68 19.34 10.28
C ALA A 442 -28.20 20.71 9.75
N PRO A 443 -27.10 20.79 8.99
CA PRO A 443 -26.75 22.03 8.28
C PRO A 443 -27.92 22.50 7.42
N GLN A 444 -28.24 23.80 7.48
CA GLN A 444 -29.36 24.36 6.72
C GLN A 444 -29.06 24.36 5.23
N GLU A 445 -29.65 23.44 4.48
CA GLU A 445 -29.58 23.39 3.02
C GLU A 445 -30.30 24.59 2.36
N GLY A 446 -29.89 24.97 1.14
CA GLY A 446 -30.56 26.00 0.34
C GLY A 446 -30.01 27.41 0.53
N GLY A 447 -28.69 27.58 0.52
CA GLY A 447 -28.04 28.89 0.38
C GLY A 447 -28.37 29.59 -0.94
N ALA A 448 -28.18 30.92 -0.98
CA ALA A 448 -28.34 31.69 -2.21
C ALA A 448 -27.29 31.24 -3.24
N LEU A 449 -27.68 31.09 -4.51
CA LEU A 449 -26.72 30.78 -5.58
C LEU A 449 -25.97 32.06 -5.96
N LEU A 450 -24.65 31.95 -6.19
CA LEU A 450 -23.79 33.10 -6.52
C LEU A 450 -24.01 33.66 -7.95
N HIS A 451 -24.77 32.95 -8.78
CA HIS A 451 -24.99 33.28 -10.18
C HIS A 451 -26.47 33.10 -10.55
N ASP A 452 -27.07 34.12 -11.16
CA ASP A 452 -28.50 34.14 -11.54
C ASP A 452 -28.87 33.10 -12.59
N ASP A 453 -27.89 32.64 -13.38
CA ASP A 453 -28.10 31.67 -14.48
C ASP A 453 -28.14 30.20 -13.99
N ILE A 454 -27.77 29.93 -12.73
CA ILE A 454 -27.76 28.57 -12.17
C ILE A 454 -29.12 28.29 -11.54
N LYS A 455 -29.71 27.14 -11.90
CA LYS A 455 -31.00 26.70 -11.37
C LYS A 455 -30.84 25.45 -10.51
N VAL A 456 -31.36 25.48 -9.29
CA VAL A 456 -31.57 24.27 -8.49
C VAL A 456 -32.74 23.50 -9.10
N THR A 457 -32.45 22.36 -9.70
CA THR A 457 -33.43 21.49 -10.36
C THR A 457 -34.00 20.46 -9.39
N MET A 458 -33.18 19.92 -8.49
CA MET A 458 -33.62 19.01 -7.43
C MET A 458 -32.89 19.29 -6.12
N THR A 459 -33.64 19.31 -5.01
CA THR A 459 -33.09 19.39 -3.64
C THR A 459 -32.92 18.00 -3.03
N ALA A 460 -32.32 17.91 -1.83
CA ALA A 460 -32.10 16.64 -1.15
C ALA A 460 -33.40 15.85 -0.92
N ASN A 461 -34.49 16.55 -0.57
CA ASN A 461 -35.83 15.94 -0.44
C ASN A 461 -36.32 15.31 -1.75
N GLN A 462 -36.04 15.91 -2.90
CA GLN A 462 -36.43 15.37 -4.21
C GLN A 462 -35.50 14.25 -4.68
N LEU A 463 -34.28 14.20 -4.14
CA LEU A 463 -33.28 13.17 -4.38
C LEU A 463 -33.28 12.08 -3.29
N ASN A 464 -34.32 12.02 -2.46
CA ASN A 464 -34.51 11.03 -1.39
C ASN A 464 -33.25 10.81 -0.52
N GLY A 465 -32.66 11.89 -0.02
CA GLY A 465 -31.51 11.80 0.88
C GLY A 465 -31.22 13.13 1.57
N SER A 466 -30.03 13.22 2.16
CA SER A 466 -29.50 14.44 2.80
C SER A 466 -28.22 14.90 2.11
N GLN A 467 -27.94 16.20 2.14
CA GLN A 467 -26.76 16.79 1.54
C GLN A 467 -26.65 16.42 0.05
N ARG A 468 -27.73 16.58 -0.72
CA ARG A 468 -27.73 16.36 -2.18
C ARG A 468 -28.31 17.58 -2.90
N VAL A 469 -27.75 17.94 -4.05
CA VAL A 469 -28.30 18.99 -4.91
C VAL A 469 -28.03 18.72 -6.37
N LEU A 470 -29.07 18.87 -7.20
CA LEU A 470 -28.93 18.88 -8.65
C LEU A 470 -29.10 20.30 -9.18
N LEU A 471 -28.09 20.76 -9.91
CA LEU A 471 -28.00 22.10 -10.46
C LEU A 471 -27.91 22.02 -11.99
N ASP A 472 -28.63 22.87 -12.70
CA ASP A 472 -28.53 23.03 -14.15
C ASP A 472 -28.05 24.45 -14.51
N GLY A 473 -27.40 24.58 -15.66
CA GLY A 473 -26.90 25.87 -16.15
C GLY A 473 -25.59 26.33 -15.49
N VAL A 474 -24.82 25.43 -14.88
CA VAL A 474 -23.55 25.78 -14.22
C VAL A 474 -22.49 26.20 -15.25
N ILE A 475 -22.49 25.58 -16.43
CA ILE A 475 -21.64 25.95 -17.57
C ILE A 475 -22.48 25.98 -18.86
N SER A 476 -21.98 26.68 -19.86
CA SER A 476 -22.61 26.82 -21.18
C SER A 476 -22.29 25.63 -22.11
N GLU A 477 -23.10 25.49 -23.16
CA GLU A 477 -22.89 24.48 -24.21
C GLU A 477 -21.54 24.63 -24.93
N ASP A 478 -21.03 25.85 -25.06
CA ASP A 478 -19.70 26.10 -25.65
C ASP A 478 -18.58 25.59 -24.74
N GLU A 479 -18.71 25.82 -23.44
CA GLU A 479 -17.77 25.34 -22.42
C GLU A 479 -17.76 23.81 -22.32
N CYS A 480 -18.94 23.17 -22.39
CA CYS A 480 -19.06 21.72 -22.47
C CYS A 480 -18.32 21.14 -23.68
N ARG A 481 -18.54 21.71 -24.87
CA ARG A 481 -17.88 21.27 -26.10
C ARG A 481 -16.36 21.44 -26.03
N GLU A 482 -15.88 22.53 -25.45
CA GLU A 482 -14.45 22.79 -25.28
C GLU A 482 -13.80 21.77 -24.32
N LEU A 483 -14.40 21.49 -23.15
CA LEU A 483 -13.88 20.47 -22.23
C LEU A 483 -13.98 19.05 -22.81
N HIS A 484 -15.05 18.75 -23.55
CA HIS A 484 -15.19 17.47 -24.24
C HIS A 484 -14.08 17.30 -25.31
N SER A 485 -13.77 18.36 -26.06
CA SER A 485 -12.65 18.38 -27.02
C SER A 485 -11.29 18.24 -26.33
N LEU A 486 -11.09 18.94 -25.21
CA LEU A 486 -9.87 18.81 -24.39
C LEU A 486 -9.68 17.36 -23.94
N SER A 487 -10.74 16.71 -23.44
CA SER A 487 -10.66 15.31 -23.04
C SER A 487 -10.26 14.41 -24.20
N ASN A 488 -10.87 14.54 -25.37
CA ASN A 488 -10.52 13.70 -26.51
C ASN A 488 -9.10 13.92 -27.05
N ALA A 489 -8.52 15.11 -26.84
CA ALA A 489 -7.14 15.40 -27.24
C ALA A 489 -6.10 15.03 -26.18
N ALA A 490 -6.42 15.18 -24.89
CA ALA A 490 -5.47 15.07 -23.78
C ALA A 490 -5.62 13.81 -22.92
N ALA A 491 -6.78 13.15 -22.95
CA ALA A 491 -7.07 12.05 -22.04
C ALA A 491 -6.25 10.81 -22.38
N LEU A 492 -5.64 10.23 -21.34
CA LEU A 492 -4.96 8.94 -21.47
C LEU A 492 -5.92 7.82 -21.10
N LYS A 493 -5.84 6.70 -21.83
CA LYS A 493 -6.61 5.50 -21.51
C LYS A 493 -6.11 4.91 -20.19
N GLY A 494 -7.03 4.59 -19.29
CA GLY A 494 -6.71 4.09 -17.96
C GLY A 494 -6.01 5.08 -17.03
N ASP A 495 -6.18 6.39 -17.27
CA ASP A 495 -5.66 7.45 -16.39
C ASP A 495 -6.16 7.27 -14.95
N GLY A 496 -5.26 7.29 -13.97
CA GLY A 496 -5.60 6.98 -12.56
C GLY A 496 -5.83 5.49 -12.26
N TYR A 497 -5.62 4.58 -13.22
CA TYR A 497 -5.80 3.13 -13.06
C TYR A 497 -4.66 2.32 -13.70
N SER A 498 -3.41 2.78 -13.54
CA SER A 498 -2.20 2.10 -14.03
C SER A 498 -2.25 1.75 -15.53
N GLY A 499 -2.91 2.60 -16.32
CA GLY A 499 -3.07 2.39 -17.77
C GLY A 499 -4.06 1.30 -18.17
N ARG A 500 -4.78 0.68 -17.21
CA ARG A 500 -5.84 -0.29 -17.49
C ARG A 500 -7.01 0.43 -18.19
N PRO A 501 -7.28 0.17 -19.49
CA PRO A 501 -8.28 0.92 -20.23
C PRO A 501 -9.72 0.57 -19.83
N SER A 502 -9.94 -0.50 -19.07
CA SER A 502 -11.27 -1.00 -18.67
C SER A 502 -11.30 -1.38 -17.18
N PRO A 503 -11.07 -0.43 -16.26
CA PRO A 503 -10.79 -0.75 -14.85
C PRO A 503 -12.03 -1.20 -14.05
N HIS A 504 -13.23 -0.81 -14.48
CA HIS A 504 -14.48 -1.10 -13.76
C HIS A 504 -15.40 -2.08 -14.50
N SER A 505 -15.33 -2.08 -15.83
CA SER A 505 -16.14 -2.95 -16.70
C SER A 505 -15.33 -3.30 -17.93
N PRO A 506 -15.27 -4.59 -18.34
CA PRO A 506 -14.58 -5.02 -19.56
C PRO A 506 -15.29 -4.54 -20.84
N SER A 507 -16.51 -4.02 -20.72
CA SER A 507 -17.37 -3.54 -21.80
C SER A 507 -17.26 -2.03 -22.07
N GLU A 508 -16.46 -1.32 -21.28
CA GLU A 508 -16.26 0.12 -21.43
C GLU A 508 -14.78 0.48 -21.44
N MET A 509 -14.43 1.53 -22.17
CA MET A 509 -13.12 2.15 -22.14
C MET A 509 -13.14 3.39 -21.26
N PHE A 510 -12.24 3.48 -20.29
CA PHE A 510 -12.01 4.62 -19.43
C PHE A 510 -10.82 5.44 -19.92
N GLN A 511 -10.97 6.76 -19.97
CA GLN A 511 -9.89 7.71 -20.19
C GLN A 511 -10.08 8.94 -19.31
N GLY A 512 -8.98 9.60 -18.96
CA GLY A 512 -9.05 10.82 -18.17
C GLY A 512 -7.83 11.73 -18.27
N VAL A 513 -7.99 12.93 -17.74
CA VAL A 513 -6.97 13.98 -17.67
C VAL A 513 -7.13 14.80 -16.39
N THR A 514 -6.02 14.99 -15.68
CA THR A 514 -5.93 15.87 -14.50
C THR A 514 -5.69 17.32 -14.91
N VAL A 515 -5.95 18.26 -14.00
CA VAL A 515 -5.78 19.70 -14.26
C VAL A 515 -4.33 20.04 -14.59
N LEU A 516 -3.37 19.53 -13.80
CA LEU A 516 -1.94 19.73 -14.06
C LEU A 516 -1.55 19.27 -15.46
N LYS A 517 -2.02 18.08 -15.86
CA LYS A 517 -1.69 17.50 -17.15
C LYS A 517 -2.26 18.30 -18.31
N ALA A 518 -3.51 18.75 -18.20
CA ALA A 518 -4.10 19.65 -19.18
C ALA A 518 -3.25 20.92 -19.33
N VAL A 519 -2.78 21.51 -18.22
CA VAL A 519 -1.91 22.69 -18.23
C VAL A 519 -0.56 22.40 -18.87
N LYS A 520 0.10 21.29 -18.52
CA LYS A 520 1.38 20.87 -19.13
C LYS A 520 1.26 20.69 -20.64
N LEU A 521 0.27 19.93 -21.10
CA LEU A 521 0.00 19.75 -22.53
C LEU A 521 -0.33 21.08 -23.22
N GLY A 522 -0.96 22.00 -22.50
CA GLY A 522 -1.20 23.38 -22.95
C GLY A 522 0.09 24.18 -23.14
N GLN A 523 1.03 24.08 -22.19
CA GLN A 523 2.34 24.74 -22.25
C GLN A 523 3.22 24.16 -23.37
N GLU A 524 3.12 22.86 -23.62
CA GLU A 524 3.81 22.15 -24.70
C GLU A 524 3.18 22.40 -26.09
N GLY A 525 2.03 23.08 -26.15
CA GLY A 525 1.29 23.37 -27.38
C GLY A 525 0.56 22.17 -27.99
N MET A 526 0.43 21.06 -27.24
CA MET A 526 -0.30 19.87 -27.67
C MET A 526 -1.83 20.07 -27.60
N VAL A 527 -2.30 20.89 -26.66
CA VAL A 527 -3.68 21.36 -26.58
C VAL A 527 -3.72 22.87 -26.43
N PRO A 528 -4.84 23.55 -26.75
CA PRO A 528 -4.92 24.98 -26.51
C PRO A 528 -4.85 25.26 -25.00
N LEU A 529 -3.91 26.12 -24.59
CA LEU A 529 -3.75 26.52 -23.18
C LEU A 529 -5.05 27.12 -22.61
N LYS A 530 -5.87 27.76 -23.46
CA LYS A 530 -7.19 28.28 -23.09
C LYS A 530 -8.14 27.17 -22.63
N SER A 531 -8.11 26.00 -23.26
CA SER A 531 -8.95 24.84 -22.89
C SER A 531 -8.52 24.28 -21.54
N ALA A 532 -7.21 24.16 -21.29
CA ALA A 532 -6.65 23.73 -20.01
C ALA A 532 -7.02 24.69 -18.88
N ARG A 533 -6.94 26.00 -19.14
CA ARG A 533 -7.37 27.04 -18.21
C ARG A 533 -8.87 26.97 -17.94
N LEU A 534 -9.67 26.74 -18.96
CA LEU A 534 -11.12 26.57 -18.80
C LEU A 534 -11.44 25.41 -17.85
N PHE A 535 -10.71 24.29 -17.94
CA PHE A 535 -10.88 23.17 -17.01
C PHE A 535 -10.62 23.57 -15.55
N PHE A 536 -9.54 24.31 -15.30
CA PHE A 536 -9.23 24.85 -13.97
C PHE A 536 -10.36 25.78 -13.47
N ASP A 537 -10.72 26.78 -14.28
CA ASP A 537 -11.66 27.84 -13.92
C ASP A 537 -13.07 27.28 -13.64
N LEU A 538 -13.52 26.31 -14.44
CA LEU A 538 -14.83 25.67 -14.25
C LEU A 538 -14.86 24.79 -13.00
N SER A 539 -13.74 24.15 -12.65
CA SER A 539 -13.64 23.39 -11.39
C SER A 539 -13.79 24.33 -10.18
N GLU A 540 -13.13 25.51 -10.19
CA GLU A 540 -13.31 26.52 -9.14
C GLU A 540 -14.74 27.06 -9.09
N LYS A 541 -15.38 27.26 -10.25
CA LYS A 541 -16.79 27.69 -10.32
C LYS A 541 -17.70 26.68 -9.63
N VAL A 542 -17.53 25.38 -9.90
CA VAL A 542 -18.31 24.32 -9.24
C VAL A 542 -18.09 24.33 -7.74
N LYS A 543 -16.84 24.44 -7.26
CA LYS A 543 -16.51 24.53 -5.83
C LYS A 543 -17.29 25.64 -5.13
N LYS A 544 -17.23 26.87 -5.68
CA LYS A 544 -17.93 28.04 -5.12
C LYS A 544 -19.45 27.84 -5.07
N VAL A 545 -20.01 27.19 -6.08
CA VAL A 545 -21.45 26.90 -6.13
C VAL A 545 -21.84 25.88 -5.05
N VAL A 546 -21.02 24.85 -4.83
CA VAL A 546 -21.22 23.84 -3.78
C VAL A 546 -21.10 24.46 -2.38
N GLU A 547 -20.04 25.25 -2.13
CA GLU A 547 -19.83 26.01 -0.90
C GLU A 547 -21.06 26.88 -0.56
N SER A 548 -21.56 27.62 -1.56
CA SER A 548 -22.68 28.53 -1.40
C SER A 548 -24.00 27.80 -1.11
N TYR A 549 -24.27 26.70 -1.84
CA TYR A 549 -25.53 25.96 -1.66
C TYR A 549 -25.62 25.29 -0.29
N PHE A 550 -24.54 24.64 0.16
CA PHE A 550 -24.48 23.96 1.46
C PHE A 550 -24.18 24.88 2.64
N ARG A 551 -23.96 26.19 2.40
CA ARG A 551 -23.69 27.22 3.42
C ARG A 551 -22.54 26.81 4.34
N LEU A 552 -21.43 26.40 3.74
CA LEU A 552 -20.27 25.93 4.50
C LEU A 552 -19.58 27.11 5.20
N ASP A 553 -19.32 26.96 6.51
CA ASP A 553 -18.62 27.98 7.32
C ASP A 553 -17.10 28.00 7.05
N ALA A 554 -16.58 26.95 6.41
CA ALA A 554 -15.19 26.80 6.00
C ALA A 554 -15.11 26.59 4.47
N PRO A 555 -14.06 27.09 3.80
CA PRO A 555 -13.87 26.87 2.37
C PRO A 555 -13.58 25.39 2.08
N LEU A 556 -13.97 24.94 0.90
CA LEU A 556 -13.60 23.65 0.37
C LEU A 556 -12.22 23.74 -0.29
N TYR A 557 -11.38 22.76 0.02
CA TYR A 557 -10.11 22.50 -0.67
C TYR A 557 -10.31 21.32 -1.62
N PHE A 558 -9.72 21.37 -2.82
CA PHE A 558 -9.75 20.21 -3.72
C PHE A 558 -8.90 19.11 -3.10
N SER A 559 -9.47 17.92 -2.92
CA SER A 559 -8.68 16.71 -2.65
C SER A 559 -8.20 16.08 -3.95
N TYR A 560 -9.01 16.14 -5.02
CA TYR A 560 -8.64 15.62 -6.34
C TYR A 560 -9.60 16.15 -7.42
N SER A 561 -9.10 16.36 -8.64
CA SER A 561 -9.87 16.86 -9.79
C SER A 561 -9.60 16.02 -11.04
N HIS A 562 -10.64 15.44 -11.65
CA HIS A 562 -10.46 14.52 -12.79
C HIS A 562 -11.51 14.74 -13.88
N LEU A 563 -11.08 15.13 -15.08
CA LEU A 563 -11.92 15.11 -16.27
C LEU A 563 -11.86 13.70 -16.87
N VAL A 564 -13.00 13.01 -16.85
CA VAL A 564 -13.10 11.58 -17.19
C VAL A 564 -14.11 11.35 -18.31
N CYS A 565 -13.81 10.41 -19.20
CA CYS A 565 -14.73 9.91 -20.20
C CYS A 565 -14.78 8.39 -20.20
N ARG A 566 -15.97 7.85 -20.43
CA ARG A 566 -16.23 6.41 -20.57
C ARG A 566 -16.92 6.13 -21.89
N SER A 567 -16.34 5.28 -22.71
CA SER A 567 -16.86 4.92 -24.03
C SER A 567 -17.33 3.47 -24.06
N ALA A 568 -18.51 3.21 -24.60
CA ALA A 568 -18.98 1.85 -24.83
C ALA A 568 -18.10 1.11 -25.84
N ILE A 569 -17.84 -0.18 -25.60
CA ILE A 569 -17.20 -1.08 -26.57
C ILE A 569 -18.30 -1.88 -27.26
N ASP A 570 -18.60 -1.55 -28.52
CA ASP A 570 -19.78 -2.03 -29.25
C ASP A 570 -19.93 -3.57 -29.23
N GLU A 571 -18.82 -4.32 -29.31
CA GLU A 571 -18.84 -5.79 -29.35
C GLU A 571 -19.19 -6.45 -28.00
N LYS A 572 -19.24 -5.68 -26.91
CA LYS A 572 -19.35 -6.19 -25.53
C LYS A 572 -20.59 -5.69 -24.78
N GLN A 573 -21.62 -5.22 -25.49
CA GLN A 573 -22.81 -4.63 -24.86
C GLN A 573 -23.96 -5.61 -24.63
N LYS A 574 -23.88 -6.82 -25.19
CA LYS A 574 -25.01 -7.76 -25.20
C LYS A 574 -25.22 -8.40 -23.82
N ASP A 575 -26.47 -8.39 -23.34
CA ASP A 575 -26.95 -9.05 -22.11
C ASP A 575 -26.18 -8.64 -20.84
N ARG A 576 -25.69 -7.39 -20.78
CA ARG A 576 -24.90 -6.88 -19.65
C ARG A 576 -25.78 -6.39 -18.49
N GLU A 577 -25.43 -6.77 -17.27
CA GLU A 577 -26.10 -6.36 -16.02
C GLU A 577 -25.16 -5.59 -15.08
N ASP A 578 -23.91 -5.37 -15.50
CA ASP A 578 -22.88 -4.68 -14.73
C ASP A 578 -23.09 -3.15 -14.71
N LEU A 579 -22.49 -2.50 -13.72
CA LEU A 579 -22.44 -1.04 -13.61
C LEU A 579 -21.18 -0.50 -14.31
N SER A 580 -21.28 0.69 -14.89
CA SER A 580 -20.13 1.44 -15.41
C SER A 580 -19.17 1.80 -14.28
N HIS A 581 -19.72 2.21 -13.13
CA HIS A 581 -18.99 2.39 -11.89
C HIS A 581 -19.76 1.69 -10.77
N PRO A 582 -19.13 0.71 -10.07
CA PRO A 582 -19.75 0.05 -8.92
C PRO A 582 -20.22 1.05 -7.86
N VAL A 583 -21.23 0.64 -7.10
CA VAL A 583 -21.72 1.43 -5.97
C VAL A 583 -20.63 1.53 -4.90
N HIS A 584 -20.35 2.74 -4.44
CA HIS A 584 -19.33 3.04 -3.44
C HIS A 584 -19.70 4.29 -2.64
N VAL A 585 -18.88 4.58 -1.63
CA VAL A 585 -18.92 5.83 -0.85
C VAL A 585 -17.53 6.46 -0.93
N ASP A 586 -17.47 7.80 -1.07
CA ASP A 586 -16.22 8.49 -1.40
C ASP A 586 -15.22 8.56 -0.24
N ASN A 587 -15.71 8.52 1.03
CA ASN A 587 -14.87 8.68 2.22
C ASN A 587 -14.84 7.46 3.17
N CYS A 588 -15.37 6.31 2.75
CA CYS A 588 -15.33 5.10 3.55
C CYS A 588 -15.38 3.82 2.70
N LEU A 589 -15.07 2.69 3.32
CA LEU A 589 -15.27 1.37 2.74
C LEU A 589 -16.72 0.94 2.97
N LEU A 590 -17.49 0.84 1.88
CA LEU A 590 -18.87 0.37 1.93
C LEU A 590 -18.90 -1.16 2.05
N VAL A 591 -19.40 -1.67 3.17
CA VAL A 591 -19.63 -3.10 3.42
C VAL A 591 -21.14 -3.36 3.33
N SER A 592 -21.61 -3.61 2.10
CA SER A 592 -23.04 -3.66 1.78
C SER A 592 -23.80 -4.78 2.49
N GLU A 593 -23.12 -5.87 2.85
CA GLU A 593 -23.69 -7.02 3.57
C GLU A 593 -24.03 -6.68 5.03
N LEU A 594 -23.31 -5.72 5.61
CA LEU A 594 -23.48 -5.27 6.99
C LEU A 594 -24.23 -3.94 7.07
N ASN A 595 -24.49 -3.28 5.93
CA ASN A 595 -24.95 -1.89 5.86
C ASN A 595 -24.04 -0.94 6.66
N GLU A 596 -22.72 -1.16 6.58
CA GLU A 596 -21.73 -0.36 7.29
C GLU A 596 -20.81 0.39 6.33
N CYS A 597 -20.29 1.53 6.80
CA CYS A 597 -19.39 2.42 6.08
C CYS A 597 -18.20 2.70 6.99
N ILE A 598 -17.10 1.99 6.75
CA ILE A 598 -15.94 1.97 7.65
C ILE A 598 -14.94 3.03 7.20
N LYS A 599 -14.68 4.03 8.04
CA LYS A 599 -13.71 5.10 7.76
C LYS A 599 -12.29 4.68 8.11
N GLU A 600 -11.70 3.84 7.25
CA GLU A 600 -10.30 3.42 7.37
C GLU A 600 -9.62 3.31 6.00
N PRO A 601 -8.27 3.38 5.95
CA PRO A 601 -7.53 3.10 4.72
C PRO A 601 -7.90 1.72 4.15
N PRO A 602 -8.08 1.59 2.82
CA PRO A 602 -7.65 2.51 1.77
C PRO A 602 -8.66 3.61 1.40
N ALA A 603 -9.76 3.81 2.15
CA ALA A 603 -10.70 4.89 1.86
C ALA A 603 -10.09 6.28 2.13
N TYR A 604 -10.51 7.27 1.33
CA TYR A 604 -10.12 8.67 1.49
C TYR A 604 -10.97 9.34 2.58
N THR A 605 -10.72 8.98 3.84
CA THR A 605 -11.55 9.35 5.00
C THR A 605 -11.67 10.85 5.25
N HIS A 606 -10.78 11.65 4.65
CA HIS A 606 -10.74 13.11 4.71
C HIS A 606 -11.66 13.82 3.71
N ARG A 607 -12.32 13.10 2.79
CA ARG A 607 -13.26 13.72 1.83
C ARG A 607 -14.59 14.07 2.53
N ASP A 608 -15.05 15.29 2.34
CA ASP A 608 -16.26 15.82 2.98
C ASP A 608 -17.39 16.01 1.96
N PHE A 609 -17.07 16.48 0.75
CA PHE A 609 -18.03 16.73 -0.31
C PHE A 609 -17.50 16.27 -1.67
N SER A 610 -18.42 15.95 -2.57
CA SER A 610 -18.14 15.58 -3.95
C SER A 610 -19.06 16.35 -4.89
N ALA A 611 -18.56 16.62 -6.10
CA ALA A 611 -19.37 17.16 -7.18
C ALA A 611 -18.98 16.56 -8.52
N ILE A 612 -19.99 16.31 -9.36
CA ILE A 612 -19.80 15.83 -10.72
C ILE A 612 -20.47 16.80 -11.68
N LEU A 613 -19.66 17.40 -12.57
CA LEU A 613 -20.11 18.26 -13.66
C LEU A 613 -20.19 17.47 -14.96
N TYR A 614 -21.38 17.34 -15.53
CA TYR A 614 -21.64 16.60 -16.76
C TYR A 614 -21.43 17.47 -18.01
N LEU A 615 -20.77 16.90 -19.02
CA LEU A 615 -20.37 17.63 -20.22
C LEU A 615 -21.24 17.33 -21.44
N ASN A 616 -21.93 16.20 -21.47
CA ASN A 616 -22.67 15.77 -22.65
C ASN A 616 -23.83 14.81 -22.31
N ASN A 617 -24.67 14.51 -23.31
CA ASN A 617 -25.84 13.62 -23.21
C ASN A 617 -26.08 12.78 -24.48
N ASP A 618 -25.14 12.76 -25.41
CA ASP A 618 -25.17 12.02 -26.67
C ASP A 618 -24.68 10.56 -26.49
N PHE A 619 -25.20 9.88 -25.47
CA PHE A 619 -24.93 8.47 -25.16
C PHE A 619 -26.19 7.78 -24.61
N GLU A 620 -26.17 6.44 -24.60
CA GLU A 620 -27.25 5.60 -24.05
C GLU A 620 -26.80 4.95 -22.72
N GLY A 621 -27.69 4.93 -21.72
CA GLY A 621 -27.38 4.51 -20.35
C GLY A 621 -26.60 5.55 -19.55
N GLY A 622 -25.71 5.13 -18.66
CA GLY A 622 -24.79 6.01 -17.94
C GLY A 622 -25.43 6.91 -16.87
N GLU A 623 -26.64 6.60 -16.42
CA GLU A 623 -27.32 7.33 -15.36
C GLU A 623 -26.55 7.22 -14.03
N PHE A 624 -26.47 8.33 -13.29
CA PHE A 624 -25.91 8.34 -11.94
C PHE A 624 -26.99 7.96 -10.94
N ILE A 625 -26.70 7.03 -10.04
CA ILE A 625 -27.66 6.51 -9.07
C ILE A 625 -27.15 6.72 -7.65
N PHE A 626 -28.04 7.11 -6.75
CA PHE A 626 -27.85 6.97 -5.31
C PHE A 626 -28.53 5.69 -4.83
N THR A 627 -27.96 5.03 -3.82
CA THR A 627 -28.53 3.84 -3.21
C THR A 627 -28.60 3.97 -1.70
N GLU A 628 -29.30 3.04 -1.06
CA GLU A 628 -29.09 2.75 0.36
C GLU A 628 -27.72 2.08 0.57
N LEU A 629 -27.35 1.86 1.84
CA LEU A 629 -26.09 1.18 2.22
C LEU A 629 -26.01 -0.28 1.74
N ASP A 630 -27.13 -0.88 1.35
CA ASP A 630 -27.21 -2.24 0.80
C ASP A 630 -26.66 -2.35 -0.65
N ALA A 631 -26.25 -1.23 -1.24
CA ALA A 631 -25.75 -1.09 -2.61
C ALA A 631 -26.72 -1.57 -3.72
N LYS A 632 -28.00 -1.84 -3.39
CA LYS A 632 -29.00 -2.44 -4.29
C LYS A 632 -30.23 -1.57 -4.43
N THR A 633 -30.70 -0.99 -3.33
CA THR A 633 -31.93 -0.20 -3.30
C THR A 633 -31.64 1.20 -3.82
N VAL A 634 -31.99 1.47 -5.08
CA VAL A 634 -31.82 2.80 -5.70
C VAL A 634 -32.80 3.79 -5.09
N THR A 635 -32.28 4.89 -4.53
CA THR A 635 -33.07 5.95 -3.88
C THR A 635 -33.35 7.12 -4.81
N ALA A 636 -32.42 7.43 -5.70
CA ALA A 636 -32.57 8.46 -6.73
C ALA A 636 -31.72 8.17 -7.96
N GLU A 637 -32.15 8.69 -9.11
CA GLU A 637 -31.46 8.55 -10.39
C GLU A 637 -31.36 9.91 -11.08
N VAL A 638 -30.18 10.22 -11.61
CA VAL A 638 -29.84 11.48 -12.27
C VAL A 638 -29.32 11.20 -13.66
N ARG A 639 -30.02 11.74 -14.66
CA ARG A 639 -29.59 11.68 -16.06
C ARG A 639 -28.57 12.79 -16.36
N PRO A 640 -27.36 12.46 -16.86
CA PRO A 640 -26.37 13.46 -17.24
C PRO A 640 -26.83 14.33 -18.40
N GLN A 641 -26.43 15.60 -18.38
CA GLN A 641 -26.56 16.54 -19.49
C GLN A 641 -25.52 17.66 -19.37
N CYS A 642 -25.19 18.33 -20.49
CA CYS A 642 -24.28 19.46 -20.45
C CYS A 642 -24.72 20.51 -19.41
N GLY A 643 -23.78 21.01 -18.62
CA GLY A 643 -24.04 22.08 -17.67
C GLY A 643 -24.70 21.65 -16.37
N ARG A 644 -25.01 20.35 -16.21
CA ARG A 644 -25.59 19.79 -15.00
C ARG A 644 -24.52 19.42 -13.99
N VAL A 645 -24.71 19.81 -12.74
CA VAL A 645 -23.88 19.42 -11.60
C VAL A 645 -24.71 18.66 -10.58
N ILE A 646 -24.23 17.51 -10.14
CA ILE A 646 -24.70 16.84 -8.93
C ILE A 646 -23.65 17.10 -7.83
N GLY A 647 -24.06 17.75 -6.74
CA GLY A 647 -23.23 17.99 -5.55
C GLY A 647 -23.78 17.23 -4.35
N PHE A 648 -22.91 16.57 -3.59
CA PHE A 648 -23.33 15.76 -2.45
C PHE A 648 -22.26 15.60 -1.37
N GLY A 649 -22.67 15.26 -0.14
CA GLY A 649 -21.76 14.89 0.95
C GLY A 649 -21.05 13.56 0.64
N ALA A 650 -19.76 13.43 0.95
CA ALA A 650 -18.95 12.27 0.57
C ALA A 650 -19.16 11.03 1.47
N GLY A 651 -20.04 11.13 2.48
CA GLY A 651 -20.21 10.16 3.55
C GLY A 651 -21.22 9.04 3.31
N GLN A 652 -21.46 8.27 4.38
CA GLN A 652 -22.35 7.11 4.40
C GLN A 652 -23.80 7.42 3.97
N GLU A 653 -24.19 8.68 4.01
CA GLU A 653 -25.50 9.18 3.59
C GLU A 653 -25.70 9.18 2.06
N ASN A 654 -24.61 9.04 1.29
CA ASN A 654 -24.64 9.12 -0.18
C ASN A 654 -23.89 7.97 -0.90
N PRO A 655 -24.21 6.67 -0.65
CA PRO A 655 -23.74 5.59 -1.51
C PRO A 655 -24.24 5.79 -2.95
N HIS A 656 -23.36 5.63 -3.92
CA HIS A 656 -23.68 5.97 -5.31
C HIS A 656 -22.87 5.18 -6.34
N GLY A 657 -23.40 5.10 -7.56
CA GLY A 657 -22.79 4.40 -8.69
C GLY A 657 -23.24 4.96 -10.03
N VAL A 658 -22.79 4.33 -11.12
CA VAL A 658 -23.14 4.73 -12.49
C VAL A 658 -23.60 3.53 -13.28
N ARG A 659 -24.80 3.61 -13.87
CA ARG A 659 -25.32 2.57 -14.78
C ARG A 659 -24.42 2.39 -16.00
N SER A 660 -24.53 1.22 -16.61
CA SER A 660 -23.83 0.86 -17.84
C SER A 660 -23.99 1.92 -18.95
N VAL A 661 -22.88 2.34 -19.56
CA VAL A 661 -22.91 3.13 -20.82
C VAL A 661 -22.96 2.14 -21.97
N THR A 662 -24.11 2.02 -22.62
CA THR A 662 -24.35 0.99 -23.65
C THR A 662 -24.00 1.45 -25.06
N LYS A 663 -23.87 2.76 -25.26
CA LYS A 663 -23.50 3.34 -26.56
C LYS A 663 -22.98 4.76 -26.40
N GLY A 664 -22.01 5.15 -27.22
CA GLY A 664 -21.44 6.49 -27.22
C GLY A 664 -20.41 6.67 -26.10
N GLN A 665 -20.14 7.93 -25.76
CA GLN A 665 -19.13 8.32 -24.78
C GLN A 665 -19.76 9.24 -23.73
N ARG A 666 -19.61 8.94 -22.46
CA ARG A 666 -20.07 9.76 -21.33
C ARG A 666 -18.88 10.49 -20.71
N CYS A 667 -18.89 11.82 -20.70
CA CYS A 667 -17.84 12.65 -20.14
C CYS A 667 -18.32 13.52 -18.97
N ALA A 668 -17.50 13.61 -17.93
CA ALA A 668 -17.78 14.42 -16.75
C ALA A 668 -16.49 14.90 -16.08
N VAL A 669 -16.56 15.98 -15.33
CA VAL A 669 -15.53 16.39 -14.38
C VAL A 669 -15.95 15.94 -12.98
N ALA A 670 -15.19 15.02 -12.40
CA ALA A 670 -15.36 14.59 -11.02
C ALA A 670 -14.44 15.41 -10.10
N LEU A 671 -15.02 15.99 -9.05
CA LEU A 671 -14.34 16.85 -8.08
C LEU A 671 -14.60 16.29 -6.68
N TRP A 672 -13.53 16.10 -5.92
CA TRP A 672 -13.60 15.71 -4.51
C TRP A 672 -13.04 16.82 -3.66
N PHE A 673 -13.70 17.10 -2.54
CA PHE A 673 -13.38 18.20 -1.65
C PHE A 673 -13.15 17.74 -0.22
N THR A 674 -12.34 18.50 0.50
CA THR A 674 -12.08 18.36 1.94
C THR A 674 -12.19 19.73 2.62
N LEU A 675 -12.61 19.73 3.88
CA LEU A 675 -12.60 20.89 4.77
C LEU A 675 -11.24 21.04 5.47
N ASP A 676 -10.38 20.03 5.40
CA ASP A 676 -9.05 20.04 5.98
C ASP A 676 -7.99 20.48 4.96
N PRO A 677 -7.38 21.68 5.11
CA PRO A 677 -6.35 22.15 4.19
C PRO A 677 -5.11 21.25 4.12
N ALA A 678 -4.85 20.39 5.13
CA ALA A 678 -3.72 19.46 5.10
C ALA A 678 -3.83 18.44 3.95
N HIS A 679 -5.05 18.19 3.46
CA HIS A 679 -5.36 17.22 2.42
C HIS A 679 -5.68 17.88 1.05
N GLU A 680 -5.30 19.16 0.88
CA GLU A 680 -5.43 19.86 -0.40
C GLU A 680 -4.51 19.26 -1.48
N GLU A 681 -5.02 19.20 -2.72
CA GLU A 681 -4.33 18.80 -3.94
C GLU A 681 -3.19 19.79 -4.25
N LYS A 682 -2.03 19.60 -3.63
CA LYS A 682 -0.85 20.50 -3.74
C LYS A 682 -0.38 20.74 -5.19
N VAL A 683 -0.62 19.77 -6.06
CA VAL A 683 -0.26 19.83 -7.49
C VAL A 683 -1.07 20.90 -8.24
N ARG A 684 -2.30 21.18 -7.78
CA ARG A 684 -3.13 22.26 -8.29
C ARG A 684 -2.52 23.63 -7.97
N THR A 685 -1.91 23.79 -6.80
CA THR A 685 -1.25 25.04 -6.35
C THR A 685 -0.02 25.39 -7.19
N ILE A 686 0.77 24.39 -7.59
CA ILE A 686 1.93 24.56 -8.50
C ILE A 686 1.50 25.08 -9.88
N SER A 687 0.31 24.68 -10.34
CA SER A 687 -0.28 25.12 -11.61
C SER A 687 -0.62 26.62 -11.60
N VAL A 688 -0.89 27.18 -10.42
CA VAL A 688 -1.21 28.60 -10.19
C VAL A 688 0.07 29.44 -10.11
N ASP A 689 1.13 28.94 -9.46
CA ASP A 689 2.42 29.66 -9.33
C ASP A 689 3.20 29.72 -10.65
N GLN A 690 3.16 28.67 -11.47
CA GLN A 690 3.71 28.72 -12.84
C GLN A 690 2.94 29.68 -13.77
N HIS A 691 1.74 30.10 -13.36
CA HIS A 691 0.89 31.04 -14.10
C HIS A 691 1.21 32.51 -13.81
N GLN A 692 1.77 32.85 -12.64
CA GLN A 692 2.11 34.24 -12.30
C GLN A 692 3.42 34.73 -12.94
N HIS A 693 4.16 33.83 -13.60
CA HIS A 693 5.48 34.11 -14.17
C HIS A 693 5.57 34.08 -15.71
N ASN A 694 4.44 34.00 -16.42
CA ASN A 694 4.39 34.13 -17.89
C ASN A 694 3.38 35.18 -18.36
#